data_AF-A0A419GUF1-F1
#
_entry.id   AF-A0A419GUF1-F1
#
_cell.length_a   1.000
_cell.length_b   1.000
_cell.length_c   1.000
_cell.angle_alpha   90.00
_cell.angle_beta   90.00
_cell.angle_gamma   90.00
#
_symmetry.space_group_name_H-M   'P 1'
#
loop_
_entity.id
_entity.type
_entity.pdbx_description
1 polymer ?
#
loop_
_entity_poly.entity_id
_entity_poly.type
_entity_poly.pdbx_seq_one_letter_code
_entity_poly.pdbx_strand_id
1 'polypeptide(L)'
;MASNITQSSPLIDGDLVVWLEQSGTTRQIHYTFLGNGCPETGCLDNAIPLSGFNPWEIALSGHKIAFQNERYSSTNPDIYLYDLDNPGAGAQPVAALPDKQYEPDISGSWVTWKDSSSGQTELKARKLDGSAERVVGAADSYSLAGDTLAFRKGSLGDPDVGVYVLDLNEPAAQPQLISSMEGESLDIDTDSHDKVVWDAANPRGAPPQVYLHDLATGETQQVSRSPVLAINPVVSGTHIVWSDDRDGVRNLYHNRLGDRAQELAERYAPYLYLHHEEYFQPRPVGMFVDGEGAKLMERIDNWPDNTLLVWPELSLGSLGNYFGASDEPGNPDGGKYIDLPGNVRSSWIDARWTEWTLKYHFVNPYNNLLSQYNYPELYYARVTRNSTGDRVALQYWMLYYFNTFGFFTNFGNFHEGDWEMVQVDLEGLGELSPESVSLSQHLGGIKGDWSYVEKRGDHPIVYIAKGSHATYFIAGVHTVPVDDFPFDPNDTTEKTANGPLEPQVEVLPDVGSARVGSLVGGPYGWLAYQGAWGEIVGVPWLDAPQGPAAAPEHSGRWDDPFSWSDGLCNNGDPQCAGVSASDTYGSVASPVDIHLYDSAGNHVGINEAGSLDEQIPGAEYIEIPELHRKTIIIHGGDASAGYRFELEGTGEGTFDFTVGSPDKTTNSADTVNYVAVPVNASTRVHLELARNADYQLQVDSEGDGVVDELRPPDSIAHHDIDLNPPAAVSDLSLVSASSDTVTISFTAPGDDGNAGSAQYYDVRYSETPITEMNWKEAELVEIIPLPQPAGSPETVTITGLKAGTMYYFALKAEDEVLRRSELSNVAEVATTIPSLNWTKKRVYWASWDDYYNRRLSIDYSMKNTGTGEAFEPTVHASFCTPSSVNVVTPLPLTTGNLMPGASETIMLKYYVPSNISNFTTISYASCKDDAQREYWFPGQLP
;
A
#
# COMPACT_ATOMS: atom_id res chain seq x y z
N MET A 1 26.30 -14.97 64.55
CA MET A 1 26.44 -13.63 63.96
C MET A 1 26.80 -13.86 62.52
N ALA A 2 25.89 -13.60 61.59
CA ALA A 2 26.22 -13.63 60.17
C ALA A 2 27.33 -12.61 59.94
N SER A 3 28.48 -13.04 59.42
CA SER A 3 29.43 -12.10 58.84
C SER A 3 28.70 -11.32 57.76
N ASN A 4 28.67 -10.00 57.87
CA ASN A 4 28.12 -9.12 56.83
C ASN A 4 29.05 -9.22 55.62
N ILE A 5 28.87 -10.26 54.82
CA ILE A 5 29.46 -10.42 53.50
C ILE A 5 28.58 -9.60 52.55
N THR A 6 29.19 -8.68 51.81
CA THR A 6 28.52 -7.90 50.77
C THR A 6 29.12 -8.24 49.42
N GLN A 7 28.28 -8.61 48.46
CA GLN A 7 28.67 -8.84 47.07
C GLN A 7 28.33 -7.61 46.23
N SER A 8 29.22 -7.21 45.33
CA SER A 8 29.09 -5.99 44.51
C SER A 8 29.82 -6.12 43.18
N SER A 9 29.55 -5.17 42.26
CA SER A 9 30.22 -5.08 40.96
C SER A 9 30.16 -6.37 40.13
N PRO A 10 28.97 -6.98 39.92
CA PRO A 10 28.88 -8.15 39.06
C PRO A 10 29.20 -7.76 37.61
N LEU A 11 30.00 -8.57 36.95
CA LEU A 11 30.35 -8.50 35.54
C LEU A 11 30.09 -9.85 34.88
N ILE A 12 29.79 -9.84 33.59
CA ILE A 12 29.56 -11.05 32.80
C ILE A 12 30.23 -10.92 31.44
N ASP A 13 30.89 -11.99 30.99
CA ASP A 13 31.35 -12.15 29.61
C ASP A 13 31.19 -13.63 29.22
N GLY A 14 30.40 -13.89 28.17
CA GLY A 14 29.99 -15.24 27.80
C GLY A 14 29.25 -15.96 28.92
N ASP A 15 29.79 -17.11 29.36
CA ASP A 15 29.27 -17.88 30.49
C ASP A 15 29.96 -17.53 31.82
N LEU A 16 30.97 -16.66 31.85
CA LEU A 16 31.71 -16.30 33.05
C LEU A 16 31.07 -15.11 33.75
N VAL A 17 30.71 -15.28 35.02
CA VAL A 17 30.27 -14.19 35.90
C VAL A 17 31.34 -13.95 36.96
N VAL A 18 31.73 -12.69 37.15
CA VAL A 18 32.73 -12.25 38.13
C VAL A 18 32.12 -11.19 39.05
N TRP A 19 32.44 -11.22 40.33
CA TRP A 19 31.99 -10.18 41.28
C TRP A 19 33.01 -9.95 42.39
N LEU A 20 32.84 -8.86 43.13
CA LEU A 20 33.60 -8.59 44.35
C LEU A 20 32.82 -9.07 45.56
N GLU A 21 33.49 -9.80 46.45
CA GLU A 21 32.98 -10.14 47.77
C GLU A 21 33.79 -9.40 48.84
N GLN A 22 33.10 -8.67 49.71
CA GLN A 22 33.72 -7.92 50.80
C GLN A 22 33.33 -8.53 52.16
N SER A 23 34.34 -8.86 52.95
CA SER A 23 34.22 -9.32 54.34
C SER A 23 35.05 -8.40 55.25
N GLY A 24 34.38 -7.50 55.97
CA GLY A 24 35.04 -6.45 56.73
C GLY A 24 35.71 -5.41 55.81
N THR A 25 37.04 -5.26 55.91
CA THR A 25 37.84 -4.35 55.05
C THR A 25 38.52 -5.07 53.89
N THR A 26 38.37 -6.39 53.80
CA THR A 26 39.01 -7.23 52.78
C THR A 26 38.03 -7.52 51.66
N ARG A 27 38.46 -7.30 50.43
CA ARG A 27 37.76 -7.63 49.19
C ARG A 27 38.45 -8.79 48.50
N GLN A 28 37.68 -9.63 47.84
CA GLN A 28 38.18 -10.73 47.01
C GLN A 28 37.37 -10.77 45.72
N ILE A 29 38.01 -11.18 44.62
CA ILE A 29 37.33 -11.40 43.35
C ILE A 29 36.86 -12.84 43.33
N HIS A 30 35.57 -13.01 43.06
CA HIS A 30 34.90 -14.29 42.94
C HIS A 30 34.37 -14.48 41.53
N TYR A 31 34.21 -15.73 41.10
CA TYR A 31 33.68 -16.04 39.78
C TYR A 31 32.96 -17.39 39.72
N THR A 32 32.10 -17.52 38.72
CA THR A 32 31.40 -18.75 38.39
C THR A 32 31.16 -18.87 36.89
N PHE A 33 30.92 -20.08 36.41
CA PHE A 33 30.52 -20.34 35.02
C PHE A 33 29.06 -20.75 34.96
N LEU A 34 28.28 -20.10 34.10
CA LEU A 34 26.89 -20.40 33.79
C LEU A 34 26.78 -21.69 32.96
N GLY A 35 25.58 -22.23 32.78
CA GLY A 35 25.35 -23.47 32.02
C GLY A 35 25.83 -24.73 32.75
N ASN A 36 26.70 -25.53 32.13
CA ASN A 36 27.18 -26.80 32.72
C ASN A 36 27.95 -26.60 34.05
N GLY A 37 28.49 -25.40 34.30
CA GLY A 37 29.12 -25.01 35.56
C GLY A 37 28.15 -24.54 36.66
N CYS A 38 26.89 -24.29 36.29
CA CYS A 38 25.81 -23.89 37.19
C CYS A 38 24.57 -24.80 37.01
N PRO A 39 24.59 -26.02 37.56
CA PRO A 39 23.42 -26.90 37.55
C PRO A 39 22.28 -26.33 38.40
N GLU A 40 21.06 -26.87 38.25
CA GLU A 40 19.87 -26.43 39.04
C GLU A 40 20.07 -26.43 40.56
N THR A 41 21.08 -27.15 41.06
CA THR A 41 21.45 -27.19 42.48
C THR A 41 22.27 -25.98 42.97
N GLY A 42 22.64 -25.06 42.08
CA GLY A 42 23.39 -23.83 42.38
C GLY A 42 24.76 -23.76 41.69
N CYS A 43 25.23 -22.54 41.43
CA CYS A 43 26.52 -22.27 40.78
C CYS A 43 27.70 -22.47 41.76
N LEU A 44 28.84 -22.90 41.23
CA LEU A 44 30.08 -22.99 42.02
C LEU A 44 30.69 -21.59 42.25
N ASP A 45 30.82 -21.18 43.50
CA ASP A 45 31.50 -19.95 43.90
C ASP A 45 33.01 -20.19 44.05
N ASN A 46 33.81 -19.61 43.13
CA ASN A 46 35.25 -19.73 43.13
C ASN A 46 35.90 -18.39 43.50
N ALA A 47 36.77 -18.38 44.50
CA ALA A 47 37.54 -17.19 44.88
C ALA A 47 38.95 -17.19 44.24
N ILE A 48 39.37 -16.05 43.71
CA ILE A 48 40.71 -15.87 43.16
C ILE A 48 41.72 -15.64 44.30
N PRO A 49 42.81 -16.44 44.39
CA PRO A 49 43.77 -16.35 45.50
C PRO A 49 44.74 -15.16 45.33
N LEU A 50 44.28 -13.95 45.66
CA LEU A 50 45.07 -12.72 45.58
C LEU A 50 45.69 -12.32 46.93
N SER A 51 46.69 -13.07 47.39
CA SER A 51 47.36 -12.78 48.67
C SER A 51 48.03 -11.41 48.68
N GLY A 52 47.63 -10.54 49.62
CA GLY A 52 48.18 -9.18 49.78
C GLY A 52 47.49 -8.10 48.94
N PHE A 53 46.45 -8.45 48.18
CA PHE A 53 45.63 -7.50 47.44
C PHE A 53 44.29 -7.25 48.15
N ASN A 54 43.74 -6.07 47.91
CA ASN A 54 42.42 -5.63 48.30
C ASN A 54 41.72 -5.00 47.08
N PRO A 55 41.32 -5.81 46.09
CA PRO A 55 40.85 -5.34 44.79
C PRO A 55 39.54 -4.54 44.88
N TRP A 56 39.38 -3.56 44.00
CA TRP A 56 38.11 -2.88 43.72
C TRP A 56 38.09 -2.40 42.27
N GLU A 57 36.95 -1.92 41.77
CA GLU A 57 36.77 -1.48 40.36
C GLU A 57 37.36 -2.49 39.37
N ILE A 58 36.59 -3.55 39.16
CA ILE A 58 36.94 -4.66 38.28
C ILE A 58 36.38 -4.42 36.88
N ALA A 59 37.07 -4.94 35.87
CA ALA A 59 36.62 -5.03 34.48
C ALA A 59 36.96 -6.42 33.91
N LEU A 60 36.17 -6.91 32.96
CA LEU A 60 36.22 -8.30 32.48
C LEU A 60 36.21 -8.35 30.95
N SER A 61 37.12 -9.12 30.37
CA SER A 61 37.05 -9.51 28.96
C SER A 61 37.60 -10.93 28.74
N GLY A 62 36.75 -11.80 28.21
CA GLY A 62 36.93 -13.24 28.20
C GLY A 62 37.29 -13.74 29.60
N HIS A 63 38.45 -14.38 29.73
CA HIS A 63 38.97 -14.93 30.98
C HIS A 63 39.94 -13.99 31.72
N LYS A 64 40.03 -12.73 31.32
CA LYS A 64 40.96 -11.76 31.89
C LYS A 64 40.22 -10.70 32.71
N ILE A 65 40.69 -10.48 33.92
CA ILE A 65 40.09 -9.56 34.89
C ILE A 65 41.09 -8.45 35.18
N ALA A 66 40.78 -7.22 34.77
CA ALA A 66 41.52 -6.04 35.17
C ALA A 66 40.93 -5.48 36.47
N PHE A 67 41.75 -4.97 37.37
CA PHE A 67 41.28 -4.46 38.66
C PHE A 67 42.23 -3.44 39.27
N GLN A 68 41.68 -2.56 40.10
CA GLN A 68 42.47 -1.67 40.94
C GLN A 68 42.89 -2.31 42.24
N ASN A 69 44.07 -1.92 42.71
CA ASN A 69 44.51 -2.22 44.05
C ASN A 69 45.38 -1.10 44.63
N GLU A 70 45.13 -0.71 45.87
CA GLU A 70 45.96 0.27 46.56
C GLU A 70 47.38 -0.24 46.84
N ARG A 71 48.36 0.61 46.58
CA ARG A 71 49.71 0.44 47.09
C ARG A 71 49.73 0.56 48.60
N TYR A 72 50.29 -0.45 49.25
CA TYR A 72 50.54 -0.44 50.69
C TYR A 72 51.34 0.79 51.17
N SER A 73 52.19 1.35 50.31
CA SER A 73 53.12 2.44 50.64
C SER A 73 52.54 3.85 50.52
N SER A 74 51.45 4.06 49.77
CA SER A 74 51.01 5.41 49.39
C SER A 74 49.49 5.58 49.25
N THR A 75 48.68 4.53 49.46
CA THR A 75 47.23 4.52 49.18
C THR A 75 46.85 4.87 47.73
N ASN A 76 47.83 5.09 46.85
CA ASN A 76 47.57 5.31 45.43
C ASN A 76 47.25 3.96 44.78
N PRO A 77 46.18 3.88 43.98
CA PRO A 77 45.82 2.66 43.26
C PRO A 77 46.73 2.44 42.05
N ASP A 78 46.95 1.16 41.77
CA ASP A 78 47.58 0.61 40.57
C ASP A 78 46.58 -0.29 39.84
N ILE A 79 46.79 -0.48 38.53
CA ILE A 79 46.00 -1.40 37.73
C ILE A 79 46.74 -2.74 37.63
N TYR A 80 46.03 -3.82 37.92
CA TYR A 80 46.51 -5.19 37.78
C TYR A 80 45.60 -6.00 36.86
N LEU A 81 46.14 -7.08 36.31
CA LEU A 81 45.44 -8.06 35.48
C LEU A 81 45.60 -9.45 36.08
N TYR A 82 44.50 -10.20 36.15
CA TYR A 82 44.52 -11.62 36.43
C TYR A 82 43.96 -12.39 35.24
N ASP A 83 44.66 -13.43 34.80
CA ASP A 83 44.25 -14.28 33.69
C ASP A 83 43.83 -15.65 34.22
N LEU A 84 42.54 -16.00 34.10
CA LEU A 84 42.00 -17.28 34.57
C LEU A 84 42.53 -18.47 33.74
N ASP A 85 43.01 -18.24 32.52
CA ASP A 85 43.65 -19.28 31.70
C ASP A 85 45.11 -19.54 32.12
N ASN A 86 45.72 -18.61 32.86
CA ASN A 86 47.07 -18.73 33.38
C ASN A 86 47.18 -18.32 34.87
N PRO A 87 46.47 -19.02 35.77
CA PRO A 87 46.41 -18.65 37.18
C PRO A 87 47.78 -18.71 37.88
N GLY A 88 48.72 -19.48 37.32
CA GLY A 88 50.09 -19.61 37.83
C GLY A 88 50.95 -18.36 37.68
N ALA A 89 50.59 -17.44 36.77
CA ALA A 89 51.23 -16.13 36.69
C ALA A 89 50.87 -15.26 37.91
N GLY A 90 49.68 -15.43 38.49
CA GLY A 90 49.14 -14.53 39.50
C GLY A 90 48.85 -13.14 38.91
N ALA A 91 48.44 -12.20 39.77
CA ALA A 91 48.13 -10.83 39.34
C ALA A 91 49.37 -10.11 38.81
N GLN A 92 49.30 -9.64 37.56
CA GLN A 92 50.36 -8.90 36.88
C GLN A 92 50.07 -7.40 36.90
N PRO A 93 51.07 -6.52 37.14
CA PRO A 93 50.86 -5.08 37.06
C PRO A 93 50.66 -4.66 35.61
N VAL A 94 49.54 -4.01 35.33
CA VAL A 94 49.31 -3.30 34.07
C VAL A 94 49.95 -1.93 34.17
N ALA A 95 49.51 -1.10 35.12
CA ALA A 95 50.03 0.24 35.31
C ALA A 95 50.38 0.44 36.79
N ALA A 96 51.67 0.62 37.05
CA ALA A 96 52.22 0.91 38.37
C ALA A 96 53.19 2.09 38.27
N LEU A 97 52.65 3.27 38.02
CA LEU A 97 53.37 4.53 37.74
C LEU A 97 53.26 5.52 38.93
N PRO A 98 54.07 6.58 39.01
CA PRO A 98 53.90 7.59 40.06
C PRO A 98 52.45 8.10 40.15
N ASP A 99 52.00 8.50 41.34
CA ASP A 99 50.61 8.92 41.58
C ASP A 99 49.56 7.80 41.35
N LYS A 100 48.29 8.15 41.13
CA LYS A 100 47.14 7.25 41.00
C LYS A 100 46.94 6.73 39.57
N GLN A 101 46.64 5.44 39.44
CA GLN A 101 46.07 4.81 38.25
C GLN A 101 44.73 4.15 38.60
N TYR A 102 43.64 4.51 37.93
CA TYR A 102 42.29 4.14 38.34
C TYR A 102 41.29 4.02 37.18
N GLU A 103 40.10 3.52 37.51
CA GLU A 103 38.96 3.11 36.69
C GLU A 103 39.31 2.19 35.50
N PRO A 104 39.95 1.02 35.66
CA PRO A 104 40.36 0.24 34.50
C PRO A 104 39.16 -0.29 33.72
N ASP A 105 39.32 -0.34 32.41
CA ASP A 105 38.41 -1.09 31.53
C ASP A 105 39.23 -1.99 30.60
N ILE A 106 38.65 -3.11 30.16
CA ILE A 106 39.33 -4.12 29.34
C ILE A 106 38.39 -4.67 28.28
N SER A 107 38.86 -4.72 27.05
CA SER A 107 38.14 -5.39 25.96
C SER A 107 39.11 -6.00 24.96
N GLY A 108 38.96 -7.30 24.72
CA GLY A 108 39.81 -8.07 23.82
C GLY A 108 41.29 -7.99 24.20
N SER A 109 42.06 -7.22 23.41
CA SER A 109 43.50 -7.05 23.60
C SER A 109 43.91 -5.75 24.28
N TRP A 110 42.96 -4.86 24.57
CA TRP A 110 43.20 -3.54 25.13
C TRP A 110 42.82 -3.46 26.60
N VAL A 111 43.61 -2.70 27.36
CA VAL A 111 43.28 -2.24 28.70
C VAL A 111 43.43 -0.72 28.75
N THR A 112 42.45 -0.05 29.35
CA THR A 112 42.41 1.41 29.51
C THR A 112 42.36 1.79 30.98
N TRP A 113 42.86 2.98 31.32
CA TRP A 113 42.83 3.51 32.69
C TRP A 113 43.03 5.04 32.70
N LYS A 114 42.57 5.70 33.77
CA LYS A 114 42.94 7.08 34.10
C LYS A 114 44.28 7.12 34.83
N ASP A 115 45.17 7.99 34.37
CA ASP A 115 46.54 8.11 34.85
C ASP A 115 46.80 9.55 35.33
N SER A 116 47.25 9.72 36.58
CA SER A 116 47.58 11.04 37.14
C SER A 116 49.09 11.29 37.30
N SER A 117 49.93 10.44 36.72
CA SER A 117 51.40 10.50 36.88
C SER A 117 52.04 11.73 36.26
N SER A 118 51.39 12.39 35.29
CA SER A 118 51.90 13.54 34.54
C SER A 118 51.55 14.90 35.17
N GLY A 119 50.81 14.92 36.28
CA GLY A 119 50.32 16.14 36.94
C GLY A 119 48.99 16.67 36.41
N GLN A 120 48.46 16.07 35.34
CA GLN A 120 47.05 16.14 34.92
C GLN A 120 46.53 14.71 34.78
N THR A 121 45.22 14.50 34.94
CA THR A 121 44.63 13.18 34.72
C THR A 121 44.40 12.98 33.22
N GLU A 122 44.98 11.91 32.68
CA GLU A 122 44.87 11.52 31.27
C GLU A 122 44.32 10.10 31.16
N LEU A 123 43.39 9.86 30.22
CA LEU A 123 42.96 8.54 29.81
C LEU A 123 44.03 7.90 28.91
N LYS A 124 44.45 6.68 29.25
CA LYS A 124 45.43 5.90 28.51
C LYS A 124 44.85 4.56 28.09
N ALA A 125 45.35 4.04 26.99
CA ALA A 125 45.05 2.70 26.48
C ALA A 125 46.35 1.97 26.15
N ARG A 126 46.43 0.67 26.43
CA ARG A 126 47.60 -0.14 26.07
C ARG A 126 47.18 -1.55 25.67
N LYS A 127 47.84 -2.11 24.66
CA LYS A 127 47.67 -3.53 24.35
C LYS A 127 48.31 -4.39 25.43
N LEU A 128 47.66 -5.49 25.78
CA LEU A 128 48.11 -6.44 26.80
C LEU A 128 49.45 -7.08 26.47
N ASP A 129 49.78 -7.20 25.18
CA ASP A 129 51.08 -7.69 24.70
C ASP A 129 52.20 -6.61 24.70
N GLY A 130 51.85 -5.36 25.03
CA GLY A 130 52.76 -4.22 25.04
C GLY A 130 53.13 -3.67 23.66
N SER A 131 52.46 -4.13 22.58
CA SER A 131 52.78 -3.71 21.21
C SER A 131 52.38 -2.27 20.88
N ALA A 132 51.42 -1.70 21.62
CA ALA A 132 50.94 -0.34 21.44
C ALA A 132 50.49 0.29 22.77
N GLU A 133 50.73 1.59 22.92
CA GLU A 133 50.22 2.44 24.00
C GLU A 133 49.77 3.78 23.42
N ARG A 134 48.62 4.28 23.89
CA ARG A 134 48.01 5.53 23.46
C ARG A 134 47.69 6.42 24.65
N VAL A 135 48.02 7.71 24.54
CA VAL A 135 47.52 8.76 25.42
C VAL A 135 46.36 9.45 24.72
N VAL A 136 45.17 9.37 25.30
CA VAL A 136 43.92 9.87 24.71
C VAL A 136 43.71 11.34 25.09
N GLY A 137 44.04 11.69 26.33
CA GLY A 137 43.91 13.05 26.89
C GLY A 137 42.97 13.09 28.09
N ALA A 138 42.53 14.28 28.48
CA ALA A 138 41.58 14.44 29.59
C ALA A 138 40.21 13.84 29.23
N ALA A 139 39.70 12.95 30.07
CA ALA A 139 38.37 12.36 29.95
C ALA A 139 37.75 12.15 31.34
N ASP A 140 36.46 12.45 31.46
CA ASP A 140 35.74 12.37 32.74
C ASP A 140 35.01 11.04 32.92
N SER A 141 34.46 10.47 31.85
CA SER A 141 33.84 9.13 31.80
C SER A 141 34.19 8.46 30.47
N TYR A 142 34.23 7.13 30.44
CA TYR A 142 34.57 6.36 29.24
C TYR A 142 34.10 4.91 29.34
N SER A 143 34.02 4.24 28.19
CA SER A 143 33.79 2.80 28.05
C SER A 143 34.59 2.27 26.85
N LEU A 144 35.07 1.03 26.93
CA LEU A 144 35.88 0.35 25.94
C LEU A 144 35.18 -0.93 25.46
N ALA A 145 34.97 -1.05 24.15
CA ALA A 145 34.51 -2.30 23.56
C ALA A 145 35.24 -2.62 22.24
N GLY A 146 35.81 -3.83 22.17
CA GLY A 146 36.72 -4.22 21.10
C GLY A 146 37.91 -3.27 21.01
N ASP A 147 37.96 -2.50 19.91
CA ASP A 147 38.99 -1.49 19.64
C ASP A 147 38.44 -0.05 19.70
N THR A 148 37.16 0.11 20.05
CA THR A 148 36.48 1.41 20.12
C THR A 148 36.49 1.93 21.55
N LEU A 149 37.02 3.13 21.74
CA LEU A 149 37.00 3.84 23.01
C LEU A 149 36.05 5.04 22.92
N ALA A 150 34.95 5.00 23.68
CA ALA A 150 34.00 6.10 23.81
C ALA A 150 34.25 6.86 25.12
N PHE A 151 34.26 8.19 25.08
CA PHE A 151 34.57 9.00 26.26
C PHE A 151 34.04 10.43 26.21
N ARG A 152 33.82 11.01 27.39
CA ARG A 152 33.45 12.42 27.55
C ARG A 152 34.70 13.28 27.70
N LYS A 153 34.74 14.40 26.99
CA LYS A 153 35.81 15.40 27.09
C LYS A 153 35.22 16.79 27.40
N GLY A 154 35.97 17.63 28.11
CA GLY A 154 35.69 19.05 28.33
C GLY A 154 34.83 19.36 29.57
N SER A 155 34.94 20.59 30.07
CA SER A 155 34.07 21.10 31.15
C SER A 155 32.84 21.80 30.57
N LEU A 156 31.78 21.89 31.39
CA LEU A 156 30.54 22.55 31.00
C LEU A 156 30.80 24.00 30.52
N GLY A 157 30.45 24.32 29.26
CA GLY A 157 30.68 25.63 28.65
C GLY A 157 32.02 25.79 27.93
N ASP A 158 32.88 24.77 27.90
CA ASP A 158 34.06 24.75 27.03
C ASP A 158 33.66 24.45 25.57
N PRO A 159 34.32 25.02 24.56
CA PRO A 159 34.02 24.75 23.15
C PRO A 159 34.30 23.30 22.73
N ASP A 160 35.12 22.57 23.48
CA ASP A 160 35.53 21.19 23.22
C ASP A 160 34.74 20.18 24.08
N VAL A 161 33.64 20.60 24.71
CA VAL A 161 32.80 19.72 25.52
C VAL A 161 31.96 18.79 24.64
N GLY A 162 31.92 17.51 24.98
CA GLY A 162 31.07 16.54 24.28
C GLY A 162 31.47 15.09 24.48
N VAL A 163 30.80 14.22 23.72
CA VAL A 163 31.07 12.79 23.65
C VAL A 163 31.92 12.52 22.40
N TYR A 164 33.00 11.78 22.61
CA TYR A 164 34.00 11.46 21.59
C TYR A 164 34.18 9.95 21.45
N VAL A 165 34.60 9.52 20.27
CA VAL A 165 35.05 8.15 20.00
C VAL A 165 36.45 8.14 19.42
N LEU A 166 37.19 7.08 19.70
CA LEU A 166 38.53 6.84 19.17
C LEU A 166 38.70 5.36 18.83
N ASP A 167 39.04 5.09 17.57
CA ASP A 167 39.54 3.78 17.14
C ASP A 167 40.99 3.62 17.60
N LEU A 168 41.22 2.66 18.50
CA LEU A 168 42.55 2.36 19.05
C LEU A 168 43.43 1.58 18.08
N ASN A 169 42.86 0.85 17.12
CA ASN A 169 43.61 0.07 16.15
C ASN A 169 44.17 0.91 15.00
N GLU A 170 43.62 2.09 14.73
CA GLU A 170 44.16 3.05 13.76
C GLU A 170 45.15 4.03 14.44
N PRO A 171 46.49 3.87 14.27
CA PRO A 171 47.47 4.65 15.01
C PRO A 171 47.39 6.17 14.74
N ALA A 172 46.91 6.57 13.56
CA ALA A 172 46.74 7.97 13.20
C ALA A 172 45.40 8.57 13.68
N ALA A 173 44.45 7.75 14.14
CA ALA A 173 43.13 8.20 14.54
C ALA A 173 43.22 9.26 15.63
N GLN A 174 42.44 10.32 15.46
CA GLN A 174 42.23 11.36 16.47
C GLN A 174 40.83 11.18 17.06
N PRO A 175 40.59 11.61 18.31
CA PRO A 175 39.25 11.65 18.88
C PRO A 175 38.26 12.37 17.97
N GLN A 176 37.17 11.69 17.63
CA GLN A 176 36.08 12.24 16.82
C GLN A 176 34.92 12.63 17.72
N LEU A 177 34.44 13.87 17.60
CA LEU A 177 33.26 14.35 18.31
C LEU A 177 32.00 13.72 17.69
N ILE A 178 31.22 12.99 18.48
CA ILE A 178 29.95 12.39 18.03
C ILE A 178 28.71 13.14 18.57
N SER A 179 28.86 13.91 19.65
CA SER A 179 27.79 14.75 20.18
C SER A 179 28.35 15.92 20.98
N SER A 180 27.84 17.13 20.70
CA SER A 180 28.17 18.36 21.45
C SER A 180 27.30 18.57 22.70
N MET A 181 26.51 17.57 23.11
CA MET A 181 25.64 17.70 24.27
C MET A 181 26.44 17.93 25.56
N GLU A 182 26.00 18.93 26.31
CA GLU A 182 26.63 19.35 27.57
C GLU A 182 25.90 18.71 28.77
N GLY A 183 26.54 17.81 29.50
CA GLY A 183 26.03 17.33 30.80
C GLY A 183 27.10 17.37 31.87
N GLU A 184 26.72 17.62 33.13
CA GLU A 184 27.63 17.74 34.28
C GLU A 184 28.23 16.38 34.73
N SER A 185 27.57 15.27 34.41
CA SER A 185 28.04 13.89 34.59
C SER A 185 27.29 13.03 33.57
N LEU A 186 27.98 12.36 32.65
CA LEU A 186 27.37 11.42 31.69
C LEU A 186 27.92 10.03 32.02
N ASP A 187 27.06 9.06 32.27
CA ASP A 187 27.46 7.65 32.17
C ASP A 187 27.52 7.30 30.68
N ILE A 188 28.60 6.67 30.24
CA ILE A 188 28.84 6.31 28.84
C ILE A 188 29.04 4.80 28.79
N ASP A 189 28.43 4.16 27.80
CA ASP A 189 28.72 2.78 27.46
C ASP A 189 28.85 2.61 25.94
N THR A 190 29.65 1.63 25.51
CA THR A 190 29.83 1.30 24.09
C THR A 190 29.81 -0.20 23.91
N ASP A 191 29.25 -0.66 22.79
CA ASP A 191 29.28 -2.07 22.42
C ASP A 191 30.39 -2.37 21.41
N SER A 192 30.75 -3.65 21.26
CA SER A 192 31.88 -4.08 20.43
C SER A 192 31.62 -4.00 18.92
N HIS A 193 30.41 -3.64 18.51
CA HIS A 193 30.01 -3.58 17.11
C HIS A 193 30.10 -2.15 16.61
N ASP A 194 29.22 -1.29 17.09
CA ASP A 194 28.98 0.01 16.49
C ASP A 194 28.09 0.95 17.31
N LYS A 195 27.81 0.73 18.59
CA LYS A 195 26.90 1.59 19.37
C LYS A 195 27.56 2.26 20.57
N VAL A 196 27.23 3.54 20.79
CA VAL A 196 27.59 4.30 21.99
C VAL A 196 26.33 4.86 22.63
N VAL A 197 26.12 4.63 23.92
CA VAL A 197 25.01 5.22 24.68
C VAL A 197 25.53 6.13 25.78
N TRP A 198 24.77 7.17 26.10
CA TRP A 198 25.06 8.05 27.22
C TRP A 198 23.80 8.73 27.76
N ASP A 199 23.79 9.10 29.04
CA ASP A 199 22.74 9.98 29.57
C ASP A 199 23.20 11.44 29.55
N ALA A 200 22.33 12.37 29.13
CA ALA A 200 22.60 13.81 29.07
C ALA A 200 21.36 14.66 29.37
N ALA A 201 21.57 15.85 29.93
CA ALA A 201 20.55 16.88 30.11
C ALA A 201 20.53 17.85 28.91
N ASN A 202 19.55 17.71 28.02
CA ASN A 202 19.43 18.57 26.83
C ASN A 202 17.98 19.10 26.67
N PRO A 203 17.73 20.43 26.67
CA PRO A 203 18.70 21.52 26.90
C PRO A 203 19.24 21.55 28.32
N ARG A 204 20.30 22.32 28.55
CA ARG A 204 20.96 22.45 29.86
C ARG A 204 19.95 22.79 30.97
N GLY A 205 19.90 21.96 32.02
CA GLY A 205 18.95 22.09 33.13
C GLY A 205 17.67 21.25 32.99
N ALA A 206 17.46 20.62 31.83
CA ALA A 206 16.47 19.56 31.69
C ALA A 206 16.90 18.31 32.48
N PRO A 207 15.96 17.41 32.82
CA PRO A 207 16.35 16.17 33.44
C PRO A 207 17.09 15.23 32.46
N PRO A 208 18.14 14.51 32.90
CA PRO A 208 18.90 13.63 32.04
C PRO A 208 18.04 12.61 31.29
N GLN A 209 18.36 12.41 30.02
CA GLN A 209 17.77 11.39 29.16
C GLN A 209 18.88 10.57 28.53
N VAL A 210 18.58 9.32 28.18
CA VAL A 210 19.48 8.40 27.50
C VAL A 210 19.43 8.64 25.99
N TYR A 211 20.62 8.72 25.40
CA TYR A 211 20.89 8.85 23.99
C TYR A 211 21.71 7.66 23.50
N LEU A 212 21.58 7.38 22.22
CA LEU A 212 22.33 6.40 21.46
C LEU A 212 22.96 7.09 20.26
N HIS A 213 24.22 6.81 19.98
CA HIS A 213 24.87 7.07 18.70
C HIS A 213 25.23 5.75 18.03
N ASP A 214 24.89 5.64 16.75
CA ASP A 214 25.25 4.53 15.90
C ASP A 214 26.47 4.91 15.07
N LEU A 215 27.59 4.23 15.28
CA LEU A 215 28.88 4.47 14.62
C LEU A 215 28.87 3.99 13.16
N ALA A 216 27.99 3.05 12.79
CA ALA A 216 27.87 2.57 11.43
C ALA A 216 27.13 3.57 10.53
N THR A 217 26.10 4.23 11.08
CA THR A 217 25.29 5.22 10.37
C THR A 217 25.71 6.67 10.63
N GLY A 218 26.32 6.94 11.79
CA GLY A 218 26.66 8.27 12.29
C GLY A 218 25.50 9.00 12.98
N GLU A 219 24.38 8.33 13.24
CA GLU A 219 23.17 8.96 13.77
C GLU A 219 23.12 8.99 15.30
N THR A 220 22.53 10.04 15.88
CA THR A 220 22.24 10.14 17.32
C THR A 220 20.75 10.28 17.57
N GLN A 221 20.21 9.46 18.49
CA GLN A 221 18.81 9.53 18.91
C GLN A 221 18.63 9.45 20.44
N GLN A 222 17.58 10.09 20.96
CA GLN A 222 17.15 9.95 22.35
C GLN A 222 16.23 8.72 22.51
N VAL A 223 16.62 7.78 23.36
CA VAL A 223 15.93 6.49 23.56
C VAL A 223 15.11 6.43 24.86
N SER A 224 15.30 7.34 25.81
CA SER A 224 14.43 7.48 26.99
C SER A 224 13.46 8.65 26.86
N ARG A 225 12.29 8.54 27.50
CA ARG A 225 11.36 9.66 27.74
C ARG A 225 10.88 9.68 29.19
N SER A 226 11.82 9.88 30.12
CA SER A 226 11.49 10.05 31.54
C SER A 226 10.95 11.45 31.80
N PRO A 227 9.84 11.63 32.53
CA PRO A 227 9.45 12.95 33.03
C PRO A 227 10.37 13.47 34.15
N VAL A 228 11.29 12.66 34.69
CA VAL A 228 12.14 13.01 35.84
C VAL A 228 13.63 12.82 35.65
N LEU A 229 14.14 11.65 35.27
CA LEU A 229 15.54 11.42 34.85
C LEU A 229 15.69 9.97 34.39
N ALA A 230 16.54 9.76 33.40
CA ALA A 230 17.02 8.46 32.94
C ALA A 230 18.55 8.48 32.87
N ILE A 231 19.20 7.56 33.57
CA ILE A 231 20.66 7.54 33.82
C ILE A 231 21.22 6.11 33.85
N ASN A 232 22.55 5.97 33.84
CA ASN A 232 23.27 4.69 33.79
C ASN A 232 22.85 3.80 32.61
N PRO A 233 22.94 4.27 31.35
CA PRO A 233 22.64 3.42 30.22
C PRO A 233 23.77 2.42 29.97
N VAL A 234 23.40 1.21 29.60
CA VAL A 234 24.30 0.17 29.09
C VAL A 234 23.76 -0.40 27.79
N VAL A 235 24.64 -0.79 26.88
CA VAL A 235 24.28 -1.29 25.54
C VAL A 235 25.00 -2.60 25.23
N SER A 236 24.25 -3.57 24.69
CA SER A 236 24.83 -4.82 24.19
C SER A 236 24.01 -5.34 23.00
N GLY A 237 24.64 -5.33 21.82
CA GLY A 237 23.94 -5.64 20.58
C GLY A 237 22.72 -4.73 20.41
N THR A 238 21.53 -5.34 20.28
CA THR A 238 20.29 -4.57 20.09
C THR A 238 19.62 -4.08 21.36
N HIS A 239 20.17 -4.33 22.55
CA HIS A 239 19.50 -4.05 23.82
C HIS A 239 20.17 -2.87 24.52
N ILE A 240 19.35 -1.89 24.94
CA ILE A 240 19.75 -0.78 25.80
C ILE A 240 18.99 -0.92 27.11
N VAL A 241 19.67 -0.81 28.24
CA VAL A 241 19.06 -0.82 29.57
C VAL A 241 19.50 0.44 30.30
N TRP A 242 18.57 1.09 31.02
CA TRP A 242 18.89 2.23 31.89
C TRP A 242 18.04 2.21 33.16
N SER A 243 18.34 3.12 34.08
CA SER A 243 17.57 3.33 35.30
C SER A 243 16.78 4.64 35.25
N ASP A 244 15.52 4.62 35.68
CA ASP A 244 14.62 5.78 35.63
C ASP A 244 13.66 5.80 36.84
N ASP A 245 13.30 7.00 37.28
CA ASP A 245 12.50 7.27 38.48
C ASP A 245 11.02 7.64 38.16
N ARG A 246 10.55 7.44 36.91
CA ARG A 246 9.21 7.85 36.43
C ARG A 246 8.02 7.30 37.23
N ASP A 247 8.18 6.14 37.84
CA ASP A 247 7.14 5.47 38.63
C ASP A 247 7.23 5.82 40.14
N GLY A 248 8.03 6.84 40.50
CA GLY A 248 8.23 7.27 41.88
C GLY A 248 9.22 6.41 42.68
N VAL A 249 9.76 5.36 42.05
CA VAL A 249 10.85 4.51 42.54
C VAL A 249 11.79 4.20 41.37
N ARG A 250 13.09 4.05 41.67
CA ARG A 250 14.10 3.72 40.65
C ARG A 250 13.91 2.31 40.12
N ASN A 251 13.51 2.18 38.87
CA ASN A 251 13.35 0.90 38.17
C ASN A 251 14.34 0.81 37.00
N LEU A 252 14.60 -0.42 36.57
CA LEU A 252 15.31 -0.69 35.32
C LEU A 252 14.30 -0.70 34.17
N TYR A 253 14.64 0.03 33.10
CA TYR A 253 13.90 0.06 31.86
C TYR A 253 14.82 -0.43 30.75
N HIS A 254 14.20 -1.02 29.74
CA HIS A 254 14.88 -1.61 28.62
C HIS A 254 14.24 -1.08 27.35
N ASN A 255 15.06 -0.73 26.37
CA ASN A 255 14.67 -0.35 25.02
C ASN A 255 15.57 -1.10 24.05
N ARG A 256 15.02 -1.72 23.00
CA ARG A 256 15.85 -2.19 21.89
C ARG A 256 16.30 -1.00 21.05
N LEU A 257 17.38 -1.11 20.27
CA LEU A 257 17.82 -0.02 19.37
C LEU A 257 16.69 0.51 18.46
N GLY A 258 15.62 -0.28 18.28
CA GLY A 258 14.40 0.08 17.60
C GLY A 258 13.21 0.56 18.44
N ASP A 259 13.11 0.57 19.79
CA ASP A 259 11.75 0.72 20.38
C ASP A 259 11.13 2.12 20.22
N ARG A 260 11.88 3.19 19.92
CA ARG A 260 11.26 4.45 19.46
C ARG A 260 10.79 4.36 18.01
N ALA A 261 11.53 3.67 17.15
CA ALA A 261 11.09 3.36 15.79
C ALA A 261 9.89 2.40 15.81
N GLN A 262 9.89 1.40 16.68
CA GLN A 262 8.79 0.47 16.94
C GLN A 262 7.59 1.20 17.52
N GLU A 263 7.76 2.08 18.51
CA GLU A 263 6.66 2.89 19.05
C GLU A 263 6.03 3.77 17.97
N LEU A 264 6.83 4.44 17.14
CA LEU A 264 6.33 5.25 16.03
C LEU A 264 5.64 4.37 14.97
N ALA A 265 6.29 3.28 14.58
CA ALA A 265 5.77 2.37 13.58
C ALA A 265 4.46 1.71 14.04
N GLU A 266 4.36 1.26 15.29
CA GLU A 266 3.13 0.71 15.86
C GLU A 266 2.04 1.77 16.01
N ARG A 267 2.38 2.97 16.50
CA ARG A 267 1.39 4.05 16.72
C ARG A 267 0.69 4.47 15.44
N TYR A 268 1.42 4.56 14.34
CA TYR A 268 0.91 5.01 13.05
C TYR A 268 0.66 3.87 12.06
N ALA A 269 0.72 2.61 12.51
CA ALA A 269 0.52 1.44 11.67
C ALA A 269 -0.87 1.47 11.01
N PRO A 270 -0.97 1.28 9.69
CA PRO A 270 -2.26 1.28 9.01
C PRO A 270 -3.16 0.12 9.46
N TYR A 271 -4.47 0.39 9.49
CA TYR A 271 -5.51 -0.62 9.60
C TYR A 271 -6.04 -0.97 8.21
N LEU A 272 -6.03 -2.26 7.86
CA LEU A 272 -6.34 -2.71 6.49
C LEU A 272 -7.76 -3.26 6.39
N TYR A 273 -8.58 -2.70 5.52
CA TYR A 273 -9.78 -3.38 5.05
C TYR A 273 -9.45 -4.20 3.81
N LEU A 274 -9.32 -5.51 3.98
CA LEU A 274 -9.25 -6.45 2.87
C LEU A 274 -10.63 -6.65 2.25
N HIS A 275 -10.69 -6.78 0.94
CA HIS A 275 -11.92 -7.21 0.26
C HIS A 275 -12.38 -8.59 0.77
N HIS A 276 -13.68 -8.82 0.92
CA HIS A 276 -14.20 -10.07 1.51
C HIS A 276 -13.89 -11.34 0.71
N GLU A 277 -13.63 -11.18 -0.59
CA GLU A 277 -13.23 -12.26 -1.50
C GLU A 277 -11.71 -12.39 -1.65
N GLU A 278 -10.92 -11.66 -0.86
CA GLU A 278 -9.46 -11.77 -0.88
C GLU A 278 -9.01 -13.05 -0.15
N TYR A 279 -8.15 -13.83 -0.81
CA TYR A 279 -7.60 -15.07 -0.27
C TYR A 279 -6.36 -14.83 0.59
N PHE A 280 -5.53 -13.84 0.22
CA PHE A 280 -4.20 -13.65 0.77
C PHE A 280 -4.13 -12.42 1.68
N GLN A 281 -3.46 -12.56 2.82
CA GLN A 281 -3.20 -11.47 3.77
C GLN A 281 -1.70 -11.15 3.71
N PRO A 282 -1.24 -9.97 4.19
CA PRO A 282 0.18 -9.68 4.28
C PRO A 282 0.88 -10.64 5.25
N ARG A 283 1.97 -11.30 4.81
CA ARG A 283 2.69 -12.33 5.58
C ARG A 283 4.21 -12.10 5.62
N PRO A 284 4.91 -12.69 6.62
CA PRO A 284 6.37 -12.64 6.70
C PRO A 284 7.07 -13.34 5.54
N VAL A 285 8.25 -12.86 5.16
CA VAL A 285 9.06 -13.41 4.06
C VAL A 285 9.45 -14.88 4.23
N GLY A 286 9.50 -15.38 5.47
CA GLY A 286 9.80 -16.79 5.76
C GLY A 286 8.87 -17.77 5.04
N MET A 287 7.62 -17.35 4.80
CA MET A 287 6.62 -18.16 4.11
C MET A 287 7.03 -18.57 2.68
N PHE A 288 7.90 -17.80 2.03
CA PHE A 288 8.37 -18.06 0.66
C PHE A 288 9.52 -19.07 0.60
N VAL A 289 10.18 -19.32 1.73
CA VAL A 289 11.34 -20.23 1.80
C VAL A 289 11.06 -21.49 2.62
N ASP A 290 10.05 -21.49 3.48
CA ASP A 290 9.76 -22.60 4.40
C ASP A 290 8.82 -23.68 3.80
N GLY A 291 8.28 -23.47 2.59
CA GLY A 291 7.37 -24.40 1.92
C GLY A 291 8.06 -25.57 1.24
N GLU A 292 7.57 -26.79 1.51
CA GLU A 292 8.00 -28.00 0.79
C GLU A 292 7.79 -27.82 -0.73
N GLY A 293 8.90 -27.83 -1.48
CA GLY A 293 8.91 -27.65 -2.93
C GLY A 293 9.29 -26.25 -3.42
N ALA A 294 9.47 -25.27 -2.52
CA ALA A 294 10.01 -23.96 -2.86
C ALA A 294 11.45 -24.07 -3.38
N LYS A 295 11.78 -23.27 -4.41
CA LYS A 295 13.10 -23.30 -5.06
C LYS A 295 13.60 -21.89 -5.34
N LEU A 296 14.92 -21.75 -5.38
CA LEU A 296 15.57 -20.61 -6.03
C LEU A 296 15.99 -21.05 -7.43
N MET A 297 15.54 -20.30 -8.42
CA MET A 297 15.74 -20.57 -9.83
C MET A 297 16.60 -19.48 -10.47
N GLU A 298 17.29 -19.85 -11.55
CA GLU A 298 18.07 -18.96 -12.41
C GLU A 298 17.58 -19.10 -13.85
N ARG A 299 17.13 -18.00 -14.43
CA ARG A 299 16.66 -17.94 -15.81
C ARG A 299 17.81 -17.66 -16.76
N ILE A 300 17.98 -18.52 -17.74
CA ILE A 300 18.99 -18.37 -18.79
C ILE A 300 18.27 -18.25 -20.14
N ASP A 301 18.49 -17.13 -20.83
CA ASP A 301 17.86 -16.89 -22.12
C ASP A 301 18.20 -18.02 -23.13
N ASN A 302 17.15 -18.69 -23.62
CA ASN A 302 17.16 -19.82 -24.58
C ASN A 302 17.42 -21.25 -24.02
N TRP A 303 17.44 -21.46 -22.70
CA TRP A 303 17.61 -22.79 -22.09
C TRP A 303 16.59 -23.01 -20.96
N PRO A 304 16.30 -24.26 -20.54
CA PRO A 304 15.47 -24.50 -19.36
C PRO A 304 16.12 -23.86 -18.13
N ASP A 305 15.31 -23.29 -17.24
CA ASP A 305 15.78 -22.62 -16.03
C ASP A 305 16.56 -23.60 -15.14
N ASN A 306 17.59 -23.10 -14.47
CA ASN A 306 18.41 -23.88 -13.56
C ASN A 306 17.92 -23.75 -12.13
N THR A 307 17.73 -24.87 -11.45
CA THR A 307 17.52 -24.87 -10.00
C THR A 307 18.85 -24.66 -9.27
N LEU A 308 18.92 -23.61 -8.46
CA LEU A 308 20.09 -23.28 -7.63
C LEU A 308 19.98 -23.89 -6.24
N LEU A 309 18.85 -23.66 -5.57
CA LEU A 309 18.54 -24.16 -4.24
C LEU A 309 17.12 -24.71 -4.21
N VAL A 310 16.87 -25.68 -3.34
CA VAL A 310 15.54 -26.22 -3.06
C VAL A 310 15.33 -26.22 -1.56
N TRP A 311 14.08 -26.28 -1.10
CA TRP A 311 13.80 -26.54 0.30
C TRP A 311 14.38 -27.90 0.73
N PRO A 312 15.04 -28.02 1.90
CA PRO A 312 15.22 -27.00 2.95
C PRO A 312 16.54 -26.20 2.87
N GLU A 313 17.36 -26.34 1.83
CA GLU A 313 18.59 -25.56 1.64
C GLU A 313 18.32 -24.09 1.28
N LEU A 314 17.17 -23.81 0.68
CA LEU A 314 16.63 -22.46 0.53
C LEU A 314 16.17 -21.93 1.90
N SER A 315 16.71 -20.79 2.31
CA SER A 315 16.40 -20.12 3.57
C SER A 315 16.62 -18.61 3.41
N LEU A 316 16.09 -17.80 4.32
CA LEU A 316 16.35 -16.36 4.32
C LEU A 316 17.85 -16.02 4.37
N GLY A 317 18.63 -16.81 5.11
CA GLY A 317 20.08 -16.66 5.19
C GLY A 317 20.81 -17.00 3.89
N SER A 318 20.31 -17.97 3.12
CA SER A 318 20.91 -18.30 1.81
C SER A 318 20.50 -17.30 0.72
N LEU A 319 19.28 -16.76 0.76
CA LEU A 319 18.81 -15.70 -0.15
C LEU A 319 19.67 -14.44 -0.08
N GLY A 320 20.11 -14.04 1.11
CA GLY A 320 20.95 -12.86 1.31
C GLY A 320 22.30 -12.89 0.58
N ASN A 321 22.71 -14.01 -0.04
CA ASN A 321 23.93 -14.09 -0.84
C ASN A 321 23.75 -13.69 -2.32
N TYR A 322 22.52 -13.43 -2.76
CA TYR A 322 22.19 -13.09 -4.15
C TYR A 322 21.77 -11.62 -4.25
N PHE A 323 22.76 -10.74 -4.09
CA PHE A 323 22.58 -9.30 -3.96
C PHE A 323 23.31 -8.48 -5.04
N GLY A 324 23.77 -9.13 -6.11
CA GLY A 324 24.46 -8.48 -7.21
C GLY A 324 23.53 -8.12 -8.36
N ALA A 325 23.95 -7.20 -9.23
CA ALA A 325 23.19 -6.84 -10.44
C ALA A 325 22.99 -8.04 -11.41
N SER A 326 23.79 -9.10 -11.29
CA SER A 326 23.61 -10.37 -12.01
C SER A 326 22.41 -11.18 -11.54
N ASP A 327 21.88 -10.87 -10.36
CA ASP A 327 20.78 -11.60 -9.74
C ASP A 327 19.42 -10.97 -10.05
N GLU A 328 19.42 -9.73 -10.57
CA GLU A 328 18.24 -9.00 -11.00
C GLU A 328 17.43 -9.80 -12.06
N PRO A 329 16.08 -9.84 -11.96
CA PRO A 329 15.24 -10.65 -12.85
C PRO A 329 15.43 -10.36 -14.34
N GLY A 330 15.67 -9.09 -14.68
CA GLY A 330 15.88 -8.62 -16.06
C GLY A 330 17.28 -8.89 -16.61
N ASN A 331 18.17 -9.54 -15.84
CA ASN A 331 19.54 -9.76 -16.28
C ASN A 331 19.62 -10.85 -17.38
N PRO A 332 20.18 -10.54 -18.57
CA PRO A 332 20.26 -11.49 -19.69
C PRO A 332 21.23 -12.66 -19.44
N ASP A 333 22.12 -12.54 -18.44
CA ASP A 333 23.13 -13.56 -18.11
C ASP A 333 22.67 -14.56 -17.03
N GLY A 334 21.47 -14.43 -16.43
CA GLY A 334 21.05 -15.33 -15.35
C GLY A 334 20.18 -14.74 -14.24
N GLY A 335 19.10 -14.02 -14.55
CA GLY A 335 18.22 -13.43 -13.53
C GLY A 335 17.61 -14.46 -12.58
N LYS A 336 17.47 -14.12 -11.29
CA LYS A 336 17.07 -15.07 -10.23
C LYS A 336 15.70 -14.78 -9.68
N TYR A 337 15.02 -15.86 -9.27
CA TYR A 337 13.66 -15.76 -8.75
C TYR A 337 13.30 -16.95 -7.85
N ILE A 338 12.34 -16.74 -6.95
CA ILE A 338 11.77 -17.79 -6.11
C ILE A 338 10.63 -18.48 -6.88
N ASP A 339 10.63 -19.81 -6.91
CA ASP A 339 9.57 -20.63 -7.51
C ASP A 339 8.86 -21.38 -6.38
N LEU A 340 7.61 -21.03 -6.11
CA LEU A 340 6.79 -21.70 -5.10
C LEU A 340 6.17 -23.00 -5.64
N PRO A 341 5.57 -23.84 -4.77
CA PRO A 341 4.85 -25.03 -5.19
C PRO A 341 3.61 -24.72 -6.06
N GLY A 342 3.82 -24.51 -7.34
CA GLY A 342 2.86 -24.16 -8.36
C GLY A 342 3.58 -24.22 -9.70
N ASN A 343 2.92 -23.92 -10.81
CA ASN A 343 3.67 -23.65 -12.03
C ASN A 343 2.88 -22.63 -12.84
N VAL A 344 3.19 -21.35 -12.63
CA VAL A 344 2.52 -20.22 -13.27
C VAL A 344 2.83 -20.27 -14.79
N ARG A 345 4.08 -20.58 -15.14
CA ARG A 345 4.60 -20.58 -16.52
C ARG A 345 3.99 -21.63 -17.46
N SER A 346 3.80 -22.87 -17.01
CA SER A 346 3.19 -23.96 -17.79
C SER A 346 1.68 -23.79 -17.95
N SER A 347 1.05 -23.12 -16.98
CA SER A 347 -0.39 -22.87 -16.93
C SER A 347 -0.83 -21.73 -17.85
N TRP A 348 0.05 -20.77 -18.13
CA TRP A 348 -0.14 -19.75 -19.19
C TRP A 348 -0.23 -20.36 -20.60
N ILE A 349 0.48 -21.46 -20.85
CA ILE A 349 0.49 -22.16 -22.15
C ILE A 349 -0.79 -23.01 -22.36
N ASP A 350 -1.49 -23.44 -21.30
CA ASP A 350 -2.64 -24.37 -21.35
C ASP A 350 -4.03 -23.68 -21.18
N ALA A 351 -4.07 -22.35 -21.01
CA ALA A 351 -5.23 -21.45 -21.10
C ALA A 351 -6.51 -21.85 -20.31
N ARG A 352 -6.41 -22.64 -19.24
CA ARG A 352 -7.57 -23.08 -18.44
C ARG A 352 -7.37 -22.84 -16.94
N TRP A 353 -7.46 -21.58 -16.54
CA TRP A 353 -7.57 -21.22 -15.13
C TRP A 353 -9.00 -21.39 -14.63
N THR A 354 -9.16 -22.13 -13.54
CA THR A 354 -10.42 -22.31 -12.83
C THR A 354 -10.21 -21.97 -11.36
N GLU A 355 -11.27 -21.63 -10.63
CA GLU A 355 -11.18 -21.46 -9.17
C GLU A 355 -10.54 -22.67 -8.48
N TRP A 356 -10.70 -23.87 -9.05
CA TRP A 356 -10.04 -25.09 -8.58
C TRP A 356 -8.51 -25.04 -8.70
N THR A 357 -7.97 -24.57 -9.84
CA THR A 357 -6.50 -24.50 -10.04
C THR A 357 -5.85 -23.47 -9.13
N LEU A 358 -6.48 -22.29 -8.96
CA LEU A 358 -6.03 -21.28 -7.99
C LEU A 358 -6.00 -21.86 -6.57
N LYS A 359 -7.09 -22.53 -6.17
CA LYS A 359 -7.17 -23.12 -4.84
C LYS A 359 -6.15 -24.23 -4.64
N TYR A 360 -5.99 -25.11 -5.63
CA TYR A 360 -5.09 -26.25 -5.52
C TYR A 360 -3.63 -25.85 -5.44
N HIS A 361 -3.18 -24.89 -6.26
CA HIS A 361 -1.78 -24.52 -6.38
C HIS A 361 -1.33 -23.40 -5.44
N PHE A 362 -2.21 -22.50 -5.00
CA PHE A 362 -1.78 -21.33 -4.22
C PHE A 362 -2.52 -21.21 -2.89
N VAL A 363 -3.86 -21.26 -2.89
CA VAL A 363 -4.64 -21.08 -1.64
C VAL A 363 -4.43 -22.25 -0.67
N ASN A 364 -4.39 -23.49 -1.14
CA ASN A 364 -4.19 -24.66 -0.27
C ASN A 364 -2.76 -24.72 0.31
N PRO A 365 -1.67 -24.55 -0.48
CA PRO A 365 -0.33 -24.45 0.09
C PRO A 365 -0.17 -23.29 1.08
N TYR A 366 -0.73 -22.12 0.75
CA TYR A 366 -0.80 -20.97 1.66
C TYR A 366 -1.45 -21.35 3.00
N ASN A 367 -2.64 -21.93 2.97
CA ASN A 367 -3.35 -22.36 4.18
C ASN A 367 -2.61 -23.46 4.96
N ASN A 368 -1.92 -24.37 4.27
CA ASN A 368 -1.12 -25.41 4.91
C ASN A 368 0.04 -24.79 5.69
N LEU A 369 0.77 -23.86 5.08
CA LEU A 369 1.85 -23.11 5.73
C LEU A 369 1.35 -22.33 6.96
N LEU A 370 0.20 -21.65 6.85
CA LEU A 370 -0.43 -20.98 7.99
C LEU A 370 -0.74 -21.97 9.12
N SER A 371 -1.29 -23.14 8.80
CA SER A 371 -1.63 -24.15 9.80
C SER A 371 -0.40 -24.80 10.46
N GLN A 372 0.70 -24.90 9.73
CA GLN A 372 1.91 -25.59 10.17
C GLN A 372 2.84 -24.69 10.99
N TYR A 373 3.01 -23.44 10.56
CA TYR A 373 4.00 -22.51 11.12
C TYR A 373 3.38 -21.33 11.86
N ASN A 374 2.06 -21.14 11.77
CA ASN A 374 1.31 -20.08 12.46
C ASN A 374 1.87 -18.68 12.17
N TYR A 375 2.12 -18.37 10.89
CA TYR A 375 2.58 -17.06 10.47
C TYR A 375 1.55 -15.98 10.82
N PRO A 376 1.95 -14.89 11.50
CA PRO A 376 1.06 -13.77 11.79
C PRO A 376 0.79 -12.95 10.51
N GLU A 377 -0.24 -12.10 10.53
CA GLU A 377 -0.29 -10.96 9.63
C GLU A 377 0.83 -9.98 10.03
N LEU A 378 1.65 -9.51 9.08
CA LEU A 378 2.87 -8.75 9.39
C LEU A 378 3.12 -7.59 8.42
N TYR A 379 3.53 -6.45 8.96
CA TYR A 379 4.25 -5.38 8.27
C TYR A 379 5.74 -5.47 8.53
N TYR A 380 6.53 -5.23 7.48
CA TYR A 380 7.91 -4.80 7.65
C TYR A 380 7.98 -3.28 7.64
N ALA A 381 8.18 -2.67 8.81
CA ALA A 381 8.19 -1.22 8.96
C ALA A 381 9.62 -0.66 8.89
N ARG A 382 9.90 0.30 8.02
CA ARG A 382 11.15 1.06 8.04
C ARG A 382 10.88 2.48 8.52
N VAL A 383 11.67 2.94 9.47
CA VAL A 383 11.61 4.30 10.01
C VAL A 383 12.89 5.01 9.61
N THR A 384 12.79 6.03 8.77
CA THR A 384 13.95 6.74 8.23
C THR A 384 13.78 8.24 8.26
N ARG A 385 14.88 8.97 8.31
CA ARG A 385 14.93 10.43 8.46
C ARG A 385 15.54 11.10 7.25
N ASN A 386 15.09 12.31 6.97
CA ASN A 386 15.79 13.15 6.01
C ASN A 386 17.10 13.67 6.60
N SER A 387 17.98 14.21 5.74
CA SER A 387 19.31 14.68 6.15
C SER A 387 19.34 15.76 7.24
N THR A 388 18.26 16.54 7.39
CA THR A 388 18.08 17.58 8.41
C THR A 388 17.48 17.04 9.71
N GLY A 389 16.92 15.82 9.69
CA GLY A 389 16.32 15.14 10.84
C GLY A 389 14.93 15.66 11.25
N ASP A 390 14.37 16.62 10.52
CA ASP A 390 13.08 17.25 10.77
C ASP A 390 11.91 16.55 10.07
N ARG A 391 12.16 15.60 9.16
CA ARG A 391 11.13 14.69 8.62
C ARG A 391 11.47 13.23 8.90
N VAL A 392 10.45 12.44 9.17
CA VAL A 392 10.52 10.99 9.39
C VAL A 392 9.52 10.30 8.48
N ALA A 393 9.98 9.37 7.65
CA ALA A 393 9.13 8.49 6.86
C ALA A 393 8.98 7.14 7.58
N LEU A 394 7.73 6.70 7.77
CA LEU A 394 7.36 5.39 8.28
C LEU A 394 6.82 4.55 7.12
N GLN A 395 7.64 3.68 6.54
CA GLN A 395 7.26 2.82 5.41
C GLN A 395 6.80 1.45 5.92
N TYR A 396 5.60 1.03 5.57
CA TYR A 396 5.01 -0.26 5.92
C TYR A 396 4.94 -1.13 4.68
N TRP A 397 5.88 -2.06 4.56
CA TRP A 397 5.97 -2.99 3.45
C TRP A 397 5.15 -4.25 3.75
N MET A 398 4.33 -4.65 2.77
CA MET A 398 3.39 -5.76 2.83
C MET A 398 3.72 -6.75 1.73
N LEU A 399 3.90 -8.02 2.08
CA LEU A 399 4.10 -9.09 1.12
C LEU A 399 2.89 -10.01 1.09
N TYR A 400 2.26 -10.15 -0.07
CA TYR A 400 1.19 -11.10 -0.32
C TYR A 400 1.74 -12.35 -1.01
N TYR A 401 1.15 -13.50 -0.71
CA TYR A 401 1.64 -14.78 -1.22
C TYR A 401 1.48 -14.92 -2.75
N PHE A 402 0.39 -14.37 -3.29
CA PHE A 402 0.06 -14.49 -4.71
C PHE A 402 -0.90 -13.40 -5.16
N ASN A 403 -0.62 -12.73 -6.29
CA ASN A 403 -1.49 -11.76 -6.94
C ASN A 403 -2.51 -12.49 -7.84
N THR A 404 -3.80 -12.20 -7.67
CA THR A 404 -4.88 -12.81 -8.49
C THR A 404 -5.56 -11.83 -9.44
N PHE A 405 -4.97 -10.66 -9.64
CA PHE A 405 -5.54 -9.62 -10.49
C PHE A 405 -5.75 -10.12 -11.92
N GLY A 406 -6.93 -9.86 -12.45
CA GLY A 406 -7.26 -10.30 -13.79
C GLY A 406 -7.59 -11.80 -13.96
N PHE A 407 -7.61 -12.60 -12.89
CA PHE A 407 -7.87 -14.04 -12.92
C PHE A 407 -9.25 -14.40 -13.51
N PHE A 408 -10.28 -13.59 -13.23
CA PHE A 408 -11.65 -13.81 -13.70
C PHE A 408 -12.00 -13.01 -14.96
N THR A 409 -11.07 -12.17 -15.44
CA THR A 409 -11.26 -11.26 -16.58
C THR A 409 -10.30 -11.55 -17.74
N ASN A 410 -9.50 -12.63 -17.68
CA ASN A 410 -8.45 -12.98 -18.65
C ASN A 410 -7.37 -11.89 -18.86
N PHE A 411 -7.23 -10.94 -17.94
CA PHE A 411 -6.25 -9.86 -17.99
C PHE A 411 -4.82 -10.34 -17.68
N GLY A 412 -4.67 -11.46 -16.96
CA GLY A 412 -3.41 -12.22 -16.94
C GLY A 412 -2.35 -11.78 -15.93
N ASN A 413 -2.60 -10.74 -15.12
CA ASN A 413 -1.67 -10.26 -14.08
C ASN A 413 -1.76 -11.05 -12.77
N PHE A 414 -1.39 -12.33 -12.84
CA PHE A 414 -1.24 -13.18 -11.67
C PHE A 414 0.20 -13.66 -11.55
N HIS A 415 0.78 -13.46 -10.37
CA HIS A 415 2.17 -13.84 -10.08
C HIS A 415 2.32 -14.22 -8.62
N GLU A 416 3.34 -15.03 -8.34
CA GLU A 416 3.76 -15.35 -6.98
C GLU A 416 4.42 -14.12 -6.35
N GLY A 417 4.17 -13.86 -5.08
CA GLY A 417 4.69 -12.68 -4.41
C GLY A 417 4.05 -11.38 -4.89
N ASP A 418 3.71 -10.50 -3.97
CA ASP A 418 3.25 -9.16 -4.32
C ASP A 418 3.67 -8.19 -3.21
N TRP A 419 4.53 -7.23 -3.55
CA TRP A 419 5.03 -6.24 -2.60
C TRP A 419 4.25 -4.94 -2.75
N GLU A 420 3.52 -4.56 -1.69
CA GLU A 420 2.81 -3.30 -1.59
C GLU A 420 3.34 -2.48 -0.41
N MET A 421 3.08 -1.18 -0.41
CA MET A 421 3.62 -0.29 0.60
C MET A 421 2.71 0.89 0.93
N VAL A 422 2.66 1.22 2.21
CA VAL A 422 2.09 2.48 2.73
C VAL A 422 3.21 3.26 3.39
N GLN A 423 3.27 4.58 3.22
CA GLN A 423 4.19 5.45 3.95
C GLN A 423 3.41 6.47 4.78
N VAL A 424 3.83 6.75 6.01
CA VAL A 424 3.35 7.87 6.81
C VAL A 424 4.51 8.83 7.03
N ASP A 425 4.36 10.08 6.61
CA ASP A 425 5.36 11.13 6.82
C ASP A 425 5.02 11.91 8.09
N LEU A 426 6.03 12.14 8.93
CA LEU A 426 5.96 12.94 10.14
C LEU A 426 6.94 14.11 10.03
N GLU A 427 6.59 15.25 10.62
CA GLU A 427 7.46 16.43 10.69
C GLU A 427 7.73 16.88 12.14
N GLY A 428 8.90 17.48 12.34
CA GLY A 428 9.35 18.09 13.59
C GLY A 428 10.71 17.57 14.10
N LEU A 429 11.46 18.45 14.76
CA LEU A 429 12.77 18.14 15.36
C LEU A 429 12.67 17.55 16.80
N GLY A 430 11.45 17.43 17.35
CA GLY A 430 11.21 17.02 18.74
C GLY A 430 9.96 16.16 18.91
N GLU A 431 8.80 16.81 19.06
CA GLU A 431 7.49 16.15 18.96
C GLU A 431 7.12 16.02 17.48
N LEU A 432 7.22 14.80 16.97
CA LEU A 432 6.85 14.48 15.59
C LEU A 432 5.33 14.50 15.46
N SER A 433 4.84 15.26 14.48
CA SER A 433 3.42 15.30 14.13
C SER A 433 3.24 14.70 12.73
N PRO A 434 2.22 13.87 12.52
CA PRO A 434 1.96 13.29 11.21
C PRO A 434 1.47 14.35 10.22
N GLU A 435 2.03 14.30 9.01
CA GLU A 435 1.83 15.27 7.92
C GLU A 435 0.98 14.65 6.81
N SER A 436 1.33 13.43 6.37
CA SER A 436 0.66 12.78 5.25
C SER A 436 0.78 11.25 5.29
N VAL A 437 -0.03 10.59 4.47
CA VAL A 437 0.02 9.16 4.17
C VAL A 437 0.16 8.99 2.67
N SER A 438 1.03 8.10 2.21
CA SER A 438 1.25 7.79 0.81
C SER A 438 0.97 6.31 0.55
N LEU A 439 0.28 6.00 -0.53
CA LEU A 439 -0.24 4.67 -0.88
C LEU A 439 0.34 4.21 -2.23
N SER A 440 0.77 2.96 -2.34
CA SER A 440 1.16 2.34 -3.61
C SER A 440 -0.05 1.88 -4.42
N GLN A 441 0.02 2.10 -5.74
CA GLN A 441 -0.98 1.69 -6.73
C GLN A 441 -0.28 1.17 -8.01
N HIS A 442 -1.02 0.50 -8.90
CA HIS A 442 -0.50 -0.10 -10.14
C HIS A 442 0.36 0.84 -10.98
N LEU A 443 -0.06 2.10 -11.15
CA LEU A 443 0.69 3.14 -11.87
C LEU A 443 1.22 4.24 -10.93
N GLY A 444 1.90 3.85 -9.85
CA GLY A 444 2.64 4.77 -8.99
C GLY A 444 2.08 4.82 -7.58
N GLY A 445 1.56 5.98 -7.16
CA GLY A 445 1.02 6.15 -5.83
C GLY A 445 0.29 7.47 -5.64
N ILE A 446 -0.42 7.57 -4.52
CA ILE A 446 -1.24 8.73 -4.13
C ILE A 446 -0.91 9.14 -2.70
N LYS A 447 -0.86 10.46 -2.42
CA LYS A 447 -0.51 11.03 -1.12
C LYS A 447 -1.69 11.75 -0.47
N GLY A 448 -2.26 11.25 0.60
CA GLY A 448 -3.27 11.97 1.38
C GLY A 448 -2.68 12.78 2.51
N ASP A 449 -3.10 14.04 2.65
CA ASP A 449 -2.80 14.84 3.84
C ASP A 449 -3.41 14.17 5.08
N TRP A 450 -2.61 14.09 6.15
CA TRP A 450 -2.95 13.36 7.36
C TRP A 450 -4.31 13.80 7.93
N SER A 451 -4.68 15.07 7.82
CA SER A 451 -5.94 15.59 8.34
C SER A 451 -7.17 15.02 7.62
N TYR A 452 -7.07 14.66 6.34
CA TYR A 452 -8.19 14.17 5.51
C TYR A 452 -8.31 12.65 5.40
N VAL A 453 -7.24 11.91 5.72
CA VAL A 453 -7.25 10.44 5.66
C VAL A 453 -8.25 9.85 6.68
N GLU A 454 -8.99 8.81 6.33
CA GLU A 454 -9.82 8.11 7.32
C GLU A 454 -8.92 7.45 8.38
N LYS A 455 -9.20 7.62 9.68
CA LYS A 455 -8.33 7.14 10.77
C LYS A 455 -9.12 6.55 11.93
N ARG A 456 -8.52 5.60 12.66
CA ARG A 456 -8.98 5.13 13.98
C ARG A 456 -7.88 5.40 15.01
N GLY A 457 -8.04 6.47 15.79
CA GLY A 457 -6.94 6.99 16.61
C GLY A 457 -5.84 7.55 15.70
N ASP A 458 -4.60 7.15 15.95
CA ASP A 458 -3.45 7.54 15.12
C ASP A 458 -3.18 6.54 13.97
N HIS A 459 -4.06 5.55 13.75
CA HIS A 459 -3.92 4.56 12.69
C HIS A 459 -4.69 4.99 11.42
N PRO A 460 -4.03 5.19 10.27
CA PRO A 460 -4.73 5.43 9.01
C PRO A 460 -5.45 4.16 8.54
N ILE A 461 -6.63 4.35 7.94
CA ILE A 461 -7.41 3.27 7.36
C ILE A 461 -7.08 3.18 5.88
N VAL A 462 -6.70 1.98 5.43
CA VAL A 462 -6.31 1.69 4.06
C VAL A 462 -7.18 0.55 3.54
N TYR A 463 -7.72 0.72 2.35
CA TYR A 463 -8.55 -0.25 1.67
C TYR A 463 -7.72 -0.99 0.61
N ILE A 464 -7.67 -2.32 0.72
CA ILE A 464 -6.84 -3.17 -0.12
C ILE A 464 -7.70 -3.76 -1.23
N ALA A 465 -7.26 -3.59 -2.47
CA ALA A 465 -7.98 -4.09 -3.64
C ALA A 465 -7.92 -5.61 -3.74
N LYS A 466 -9.04 -6.20 -4.19
CA LYS A 466 -9.15 -7.63 -4.43
C LYS A 466 -8.16 -8.07 -5.52
N GLY A 467 -7.29 -9.00 -5.15
CA GLY A 467 -6.38 -9.73 -6.02
C GLY A 467 -5.10 -8.99 -6.34
N SER A 468 -5.19 -7.70 -6.68
CA SER A 468 -4.05 -6.83 -7.00
C SER A 468 -3.32 -6.30 -5.78
N HIS A 469 -4.00 -6.24 -4.62
CA HIS A 469 -3.49 -5.67 -3.38
C HIS A 469 -3.16 -4.17 -3.38
N ALA A 470 -3.37 -3.48 -4.51
CA ALA A 470 -3.24 -2.04 -4.61
C ALA A 470 -4.03 -1.31 -3.51
N THR A 471 -3.49 -0.19 -3.04
CA THR A 471 -3.94 0.46 -1.81
C THR A 471 -4.69 1.77 -2.08
N TYR A 472 -5.80 1.98 -1.34
CA TYR A 472 -6.73 3.09 -1.56
C TYR A 472 -7.20 3.73 -0.26
N PHE A 473 -7.46 5.05 -0.29
CA PHE A 473 -8.01 5.79 0.86
C PHE A 473 -9.52 5.58 1.06
N ILE A 474 -10.22 5.08 0.04
CA ILE A 474 -11.67 4.87 0.10
C ILE A 474 -12.06 3.48 -0.43
N ALA A 475 -13.16 2.95 0.11
CA ALA A 475 -13.84 1.80 -0.45
C ALA A 475 -14.52 2.15 -1.77
N GLY A 476 -14.52 1.26 -2.76
CA GLY A 476 -15.21 1.47 -4.02
C GLY A 476 -14.62 0.72 -5.20
N VAL A 477 -15.02 1.13 -6.40
CA VAL A 477 -14.44 0.68 -7.67
C VAL A 477 -13.47 1.75 -8.12
N HIS A 478 -12.23 1.37 -8.39
CA HIS A 478 -11.14 2.26 -8.78
C HIS A 478 -10.63 1.83 -10.16
N THR A 479 -10.61 2.76 -11.10
CA THR A 479 -10.12 2.45 -12.44
C THR A 479 -8.61 2.35 -12.43
N VAL A 480 -8.07 1.26 -12.99
CA VAL A 480 -6.64 1.09 -13.16
C VAL A 480 -6.29 1.60 -14.56
N PRO A 481 -5.58 2.73 -14.67
CA PRO A 481 -5.13 3.19 -15.97
C PRO A 481 -4.06 2.19 -16.45
N VAL A 482 -4.27 1.54 -17.58
CA VAL A 482 -3.25 0.71 -18.24
C VAL A 482 -3.20 1.09 -19.70
N ASP A 483 -2.18 1.85 -20.08
CA ASP A 483 -1.91 2.15 -21.48
C ASP A 483 -1.62 0.83 -22.23
N ASP A 484 -2.23 0.64 -23.39
CA ASP A 484 -2.04 -0.49 -24.35
C ASP A 484 -2.90 -1.77 -24.20
N PHE A 485 -3.99 -1.81 -23.42
CA PHE A 485 -4.88 -2.99 -23.36
C PHE A 485 -6.35 -2.72 -23.79
N PRO A 486 -7.05 -3.71 -24.39
CA PRO A 486 -8.40 -3.53 -24.95
C PRO A 486 -9.54 -3.46 -23.91
N PHE A 487 -9.25 -3.40 -22.61
CA PHE A 487 -10.20 -3.27 -21.50
C PHE A 487 -9.54 -2.56 -20.32
N ASP A 488 -10.24 -1.63 -19.66
CA ASP A 488 -9.78 -1.03 -18.39
C ASP A 488 -10.15 -1.98 -17.22
N PRO A 489 -9.17 -2.62 -16.55
CA PRO A 489 -9.46 -3.39 -15.37
C PRO A 489 -9.75 -2.44 -14.20
N ASN A 490 -10.72 -2.80 -13.36
CA ASN A 490 -11.04 -2.04 -12.15
C ASN A 490 -10.55 -2.79 -10.92
N ASP A 491 -9.92 -2.07 -10.02
CA ASP A 491 -9.73 -2.49 -8.66
C ASP A 491 -11.03 -2.33 -7.88
N THR A 492 -11.29 -3.27 -6.98
CA THR A 492 -12.47 -3.23 -6.11
C THR A 492 -12.03 -3.35 -4.67
N THR A 493 -12.42 -2.37 -3.87
CA THR A 493 -12.14 -2.31 -2.44
C THR A 493 -13.45 -2.21 -1.67
N GLU A 494 -13.49 -2.72 -0.44
CA GLU A 494 -14.69 -2.63 0.38
C GLU A 494 -14.39 -2.36 1.86
N LYS A 495 -15.36 -1.81 2.56
CA LYS A 495 -15.40 -1.77 4.02
C LYS A 495 -16.15 -2.99 4.56
N THR A 496 -15.42 -4.02 5.00
CA THR A 496 -16.04 -5.26 5.47
C THR A 496 -16.72 -5.10 6.83
N ALA A 497 -17.70 -5.95 7.12
CA ALA A 497 -18.39 -5.99 8.42
C ALA A 497 -17.52 -6.59 9.55
N ASN A 498 -16.43 -7.31 9.21
CA ASN A 498 -15.56 -7.97 10.18
C ASN A 498 -14.55 -7.01 10.83
N GLY A 499 -14.51 -5.75 10.39
CA GLY A 499 -13.53 -4.77 10.82
C GLY A 499 -12.20 -4.90 10.05
N PRO A 500 -11.27 -3.95 10.24
CA PRO A 500 -9.98 -3.99 9.57
C PRO A 500 -9.06 -5.03 10.23
N LEU A 501 -8.09 -5.53 9.46
CA LEU A 501 -6.93 -6.21 9.99
C LEU A 501 -6.00 -5.22 10.69
N GLU A 502 -5.37 -5.70 11.76
CA GLU A 502 -4.34 -4.99 12.52
C GLU A 502 -3.05 -5.83 12.51
N PRO A 503 -2.26 -5.83 11.41
CA PRO A 503 -1.05 -6.63 11.32
C PRO A 503 0.00 -6.28 12.39
N GLN A 504 0.82 -7.24 12.77
CA GLN A 504 1.97 -7.01 13.64
C GLN A 504 3.02 -6.17 12.92
N VAL A 505 3.83 -5.41 13.66
CA VAL A 505 4.89 -4.57 13.11
C VAL A 505 6.25 -5.16 13.44
N GLU A 506 7.05 -5.47 12.42
CA GLU A 506 8.46 -5.80 12.55
C GLU A 506 9.31 -4.68 11.94
N VAL A 507 10.05 -3.96 12.78
CA VAL A 507 10.89 -2.85 12.32
C VAL A 507 12.17 -3.37 11.64
N LEU A 508 12.39 -2.90 10.42
CA LEU A 508 13.58 -3.12 9.60
C LEU A 508 14.72 -2.18 9.98
N PRO A 509 15.99 -2.58 9.74
CA PRO A 509 17.13 -1.68 9.90
C PRO A 509 17.05 -0.51 8.90
N ASP A 510 17.38 0.71 9.33
CA ASP A 510 17.45 1.87 8.43
C ASP A 510 18.77 1.88 7.65
N VAL A 511 18.77 1.18 6.52
CA VAL A 511 19.95 1.01 5.67
C VAL A 511 19.54 1.26 4.22
N GLY A 512 20.21 2.21 3.56
CA GLY A 512 20.02 2.44 2.12
C GLY A 512 20.45 1.25 1.25
N SER A 513 19.91 1.16 0.04
CA SER A 513 20.10 0.05 -0.91
C SER A 513 21.58 -0.22 -1.21
N ALA A 514 22.41 0.83 -1.28
CA ALA A 514 23.86 0.69 -1.49
C ALA A 514 24.59 -0.04 -0.34
N ARG A 515 23.97 -0.13 0.84
CA ARG A 515 24.56 -0.72 2.03
C ARG A 515 23.84 -2.00 2.50
N VAL A 516 22.75 -2.45 1.87
CA VAL A 516 22.04 -3.66 2.33
C VAL A 516 22.91 -4.92 2.32
N GLY A 517 23.96 -4.97 1.49
CA GLY A 517 24.97 -6.03 1.53
C GLY A 517 25.71 -6.17 2.87
N SER A 518 25.72 -5.14 3.73
CA SER A 518 26.31 -5.26 5.07
C SER A 518 25.44 -6.06 6.04
N LEU A 519 24.19 -6.35 5.69
CA LEU A 519 23.25 -7.12 6.52
C LEU A 519 23.38 -8.63 6.29
N VAL A 520 24.13 -9.06 5.27
CA VAL A 520 24.29 -10.47 4.90
C VAL A 520 24.89 -11.26 6.06
N GLY A 521 24.26 -12.40 6.39
CA GLY A 521 24.61 -13.22 7.55
C GLY A 521 23.91 -12.83 8.85
N GLY A 522 23.18 -11.70 8.87
CA GLY A 522 22.30 -11.29 9.96
C GLY A 522 20.84 -11.67 9.75
N PRO A 523 19.95 -11.41 10.73
CA PRO A 523 18.53 -11.76 10.67
C PRO A 523 17.77 -11.05 9.54
N TYR A 524 18.23 -9.87 9.11
CA TYR A 524 17.66 -9.09 8.00
C TYR A 524 18.47 -9.21 6.69
N GLY A 525 19.39 -10.17 6.60
CA GLY A 525 20.23 -10.34 5.40
C GLY A 525 19.44 -10.63 4.11
N TRP A 526 18.20 -11.09 4.23
CA TRP A 526 17.29 -11.29 3.10
C TRP A 526 16.93 -9.99 2.38
N LEU A 527 17.01 -8.81 3.03
CA LEU A 527 16.79 -7.51 2.38
C LEU A 527 17.79 -7.24 1.25
N ALA A 528 18.95 -7.91 1.28
CA ALA A 528 19.95 -7.79 0.24
C ALA A 528 19.55 -8.49 -1.07
N TYR A 529 18.58 -9.42 -1.02
CA TYR A 529 18.17 -10.21 -2.19
C TYR A 529 17.68 -9.32 -3.34
N GLN A 530 18.37 -9.38 -4.48
CA GLN A 530 18.05 -8.59 -5.68
C GLN A 530 17.23 -9.36 -6.72
N GLY A 531 16.87 -10.63 -6.48
CA GLY A 531 16.00 -11.39 -7.38
C GLY A 531 14.50 -11.13 -7.16
N ALA A 532 13.66 -11.79 -7.96
CA ALA A 532 12.19 -11.69 -7.86
C ALA A 532 11.64 -12.58 -6.74
N TRP A 533 10.63 -12.08 -6.03
CA TRP A 533 9.90 -12.80 -4.97
C TRP A 533 8.80 -13.72 -5.51
N GLY A 534 9.03 -14.36 -6.65
CA GLY A 534 8.09 -15.26 -7.31
C GLY A 534 8.50 -15.57 -8.75
N GLU A 535 7.77 -16.46 -9.43
CA GLU A 535 8.10 -16.88 -10.79
C GLU A 535 8.12 -15.72 -11.81
N ILE A 536 9.09 -15.76 -12.73
CA ILE A 536 9.18 -14.84 -13.87
C ILE A 536 8.71 -15.52 -15.16
N VAL A 537 7.68 -14.95 -15.78
CA VAL A 537 7.09 -15.42 -17.04
C VAL A 537 7.76 -14.78 -18.26
N GLY A 538 8.50 -13.68 -18.07
CA GLY A 538 9.25 -12.97 -19.11
C GLY A 538 8.46 -11.91 -19.85
N VAL A 539 7.38 -11.44 -19.23
CA VAL A 539 6.57 -10.34 -19.74
C VAL A 539 6.60 -9.25 -18.67
N PRO A 540 7.13 -8.06 -18.96
CA PRO A 540 7.08 -6.93 -18.04
C PRO A 540 5.64 -6.73 -17.54
N TRP A 541 5.46 -6.41 -16.25
CA TRP A 541 4.17 -6.30 -15.53
C TRP A 541 3.49 -7.60 -15.11
N LEU A 542 3.96 -8.77 -15.56
CA LEU A 542 3.44 -10.09 -15.15
C LEU A 542 4.48 -10.90 -14.35
N ASP A 543 5.71 -10.40 -14.29
CA ASP A 543 6.79 -10.98 -13.51
C ASP A 543 6.62 -10.59 -12.04
N ALA A 544 6.94 -11.51 -11.14
CA ALA A 544 6.91 -11.23 -9.71
C ALA A 544 7.85 -10.07 -9.33
N PRO A 545 7.45 -9.21 -8.37
CA PRO A 545 8.22 -8.03 -7.99
C PRO A 545 9.50 -8.38 -7.23
N GLN A 546 10.49 -7.50 -7.28
CA GLN A 546 11.66 -7.56 -6.40
C GLN A 546 11.33 -7.05 -4.98
N GLY A 547 12.24 -7.28 -4.03
CA GLY A 547 12.04 -6.89 -2.63
C GLY A 547 12.14 -5.37 -2.36
N PRO A 548 11.86 -4.92 -1.13
CA PRO A 548 11.79 -3.51 -0.77
C PRO A 548 13.04 -2.67 -1.07
N ALA A 549 14.23 -3.23 -0.85
CA ALA A 549 15.51 -2.54 -1.05
C ALA A 549 16.20 -2.91 -2.38
N ALA A 550 15.46 -3.53 -3.31
CA ALA A 550 15.99 -3.97 -4.58
C ALA A 550 16.14 -2.80 -5.58
N ALA A 551 17.23 -2.82 -6.33
CA ALA A 551 17.49 -1.89 -7.42
C ALA A 551 17.31 -2.62 -8.77
N PRO A 552 16.84 -1.92 -9.82
CA PRO A 552 16.41 -0.52 -9.81
C PRO A 552 14.93 -0.32 -9.38
N GLU A 553 14.15 -1.39 -9.20
CA GLU A 553 12.69 -1.32 -9.09
C GLU A 553 12.18 -0.48 -7.91
N HIS A 554 12.74 -0.69 -6.71
CA HIS A 554 12.28 -0.04 -5.49
C HIS A 554 13.28 0.93 -4.86
N SER A 555 14.52 0.96 -5.35
CA SER A 555 15.60 1.80 -4.79
C SER A 555 15.26 3.29 -4.74
N GLY A 556 14.46 3.81 -5.69
CA GLY A 556 14.00 5.20 -5.65
C GLY A 556 13.10 5.51 -4.45
N ARG A 557 12.18 4.59 -4.09
CA ARG A 557 11.27 4.74 -2.93
C ARG A 557 11.97 4.39 -1.62
N TRP A 558 12.97 3.52 -1.68
CA TRP A 558 13.75 3.09 -0.53
C TRP A 558 14.81 4.12 -0.13
N ASP A 559 15.62 4.61 -1.06
CA ASP A 559 16.73 5.53 -0.74
C ASP A 559 16.28 6.99 -0.60
N ASP A 560 15.22 7.40 -1.31
CA ASP A 560 14.68 8.76 -1.24
C ASP A 560 13.14 8.74 -1.05
N PRO A 561 12.68 8.28 0.12
CA PRO A 561 11.26 8.13 0.42
C PRO A 561 10.50 9.47 0.43
N PHE A 562 11.21 10.56 0.72
CA PHE A 562 10.62 11.90 0.74
C PHE A 562 10.45 12.43 -0.68
N SER A 563 11.47 12.35 -1.55
CA SER A 563 11.30 12.77 -2.95
C SER A 563 10.28 11.92 -3.68
N TRP A 564 10.19 10.62 -3.36
CA TRP A 564 9.13 9.77 -3.89
C TRP A 564 7.76 10.26 -3.43
N SER A 565 7.54 10.39 -2.10
CA SER A 565 6.27 10.83 -1.52
C SER A 565 5.86 12.23 -1.99
N ASP A 566 6.78 13.19 -2.00
CA ASP A 566 6.53 14.56 -2.44
C ASP A 566 6.31 14.67 -3.95
N GLY A 567 6.78 13.68 -4.72
CA GLY A 567 6.50 13.52 -6.14
C GLY A 567 5.16 12.82 -6.44
N LEU A 568 4.50 12.26 -5.42
CA LEU A 568 3.16 11.72 -5.56
C LEU A 568 2.13 12.83 -5.60
N CYS A 569 1.03 12.49 -6.22
CA CYS A 569 -0.05 13.41 -6.44
C CYS A 569 -1.02 13.37 -5.22
N ASN A 570 -1.55 14.51 -4.77
CA ASN A 570 -2.22 14.60 -3.45
C ASN A 570 -3.68 14.07 -3.48
N ASN A 571 -4.16 13.36 -2.46
CA ASN A 571 -5.55 12.95 -2.32
C ASN A 571 -6.41 14.19 -2.06
N GLY A 572 -7.34 14.48 -2.97
CA GLY A 572 -8.05 15.76 -3.05
C GLY A 572 -7.42 16.77 -4.02
N ASP A 573 -6.22 16.49 -4.56
CA ASP A 573 -5.78 17.05 -5.83
C ASP A 573 -6.67 16.46 -6.93
N PRO A 574 -7.24 17.32 -7.80
CA PRO A 574 -8.09 16.86 -8.86
C PRO A 574 -7.53 15.86 -9.85
N GLN A 575 -6.20 15.78 -9.95
CA GLN A 575 -5.51 14.80 -10.78
C GLN A 575 -5.41 13.40 -10.12
N CYS A 576 -5.85 13.26 -8.86
CA CYS A 576 -5.54 12.11 -8.00
C CYS A 576 -6.76 11.48 -7.34
N ALA A 577 -7.94 11.67 -7.94
CA ALA A 577 -9.26 11.25 -7.44
C ALA A 577 -9.82 12.10 -6.28
N GLY A 578 -10.72 13.04 -6.59
CA GLY A 578 -11.87 13.29 -5.70
C GLY A 578 -12.39 14.72 -5.47
N VAL A 579 -11.70 15.79 -5.88
CA VAL A 579 -12.35 17.10 -6.14
C VAL A 579 -12.16 17.33 -7.62
N SER A 580 -13.25 17.45 -8.38
CA SER A 580 -13.13 17.41 -9.84
C SER A 580 -12.26 18.56 -10.32
N ALA A 581 -11.33 18.29 -11.24
CA ALA A 581 -10.46 19.32 -11.81
C ALA A 581 -11.27 20.35 -12.60
N SER A 582 -12.56 20.04 -12.79
CA SER A 582 -13.60 20.85 -13.41
C SER A 582 -14.39 21.75 -12.45
N ASP A 583 -14.08 21.78 -11.15
CA ASP A 583 -14.83 22.56 -10.16
C ASP A 583 -14.13 23.88 -9.82
N THR A 584 -14.90 24.97 -9.78
CA THR A 584 -14.40 26.25 -9.25
C THR A 584 -14.57 26.25 -7.75
N TYR A 585 -13.55 26.59 -6.97
CA TYR A 585 -13.70 26.64 -5.51
C TYR A 585 -12.89 27.76 -4.88
N GLY A 586 -13.27 28.15 -3.67
CA GLY A 586 -12.53 29.08 -2.81
C GLY A 586 -12.56 28.57 -1.38
N SER A 587 -11.41 28.53 -0.73
CA SER A 587 -11.24 27.99 0.61
C SER A 587 -10.42 28.95 1.47
N VAL A 588 -10.97 29.32 2.63
CA VAL A 588 -10.37 30.30 3.54
C VAL A 588 -10.33 29.79 4.99
N ALA A 589 -9.33 30.24 5.76
CA ALA A 589 -9.30 30.07 7.22
C ALA A 589 -9.78 31.34 7.94
N SER A 590 -10.47 31.16 9.08
CA SER A 590 -11.01 32.26 9.89
C SER A 590 -9.85 33.04 10.51
N PRO A 591 -9.92 34.38 10.64
CA PRO A 591 -11.12 35.17 10.97
C PRO A 591 -11.73 35.90 9.76
N VAL A 592 -12.30 35.14 8.82
CA VAL A 592 -12.89 35.62 7.58
C VAL A 592 -14.15 34.82 7.28
N ASP A 593 -15.18 35.51 6.79
CA ASP A 593 -16.33 34.90 6.12
C ASP A 593 -16.09 34.91 4.60
N ILE A 594 -16.52 33.84 3.92
CA ILE A 594 -16.39 33.69 2.47
C ILE A 594 -17.76 33.76 1.81
N HIS A 595 -17.81 34.53 0.74
CA HIS A 595 -18.97 34.73 -0.11
C HIS A 595 -18.55 34.54 -1.56
N LEU A 596 -19.47 34.05 -2.38
CA LEU A 596 -19.29 33.90 -3.80
C LEU A 596 -20.51 34.46 -4.55
N TYR A 597 -20.23 35.22 -5.60
CA TYR A 597 -21.23 35.75 -6.51
C TYR A 597 -20.99 35.27 -7.94
N ASP A 598 -22.05 34.97 -8.67
CA ASP A 598 -21.98 34.76 -10.12
C ASP A 598 -22.20 36.08 -10.91
N SER A 599 -22.04 36.03 -12.23
CA SER A 599 -22.24 37.19 -13.11
C SER A 599 -23.69 37.72 -13.16
N ALA A 600 -24.66 36.94 -12.68
CA ALA A 600 -26.05 37.37 -12.53
C ALA A 600 -26.33 38.01 -11.16
N GLY A 601 -25.37 37.98 -10.24
CA GLY A 601 -25.46 38.49 -8.88
C GLY A 601 -26.12 37.54 -7.90
N ASN A 602 -26.26 36.25 -8.23
CA ASN A 602 -26.70 35.23 -7.27
C ASN A 602 -25.57 34.99 -6.26
N HIS A 603 -25.93 34.74 -5.01
CA HIS A 603 -25.00 34.67 -3.88
C HIS A 603 -24.97 33.30 -3.20
N VAL A 604 -23.78 32.88 -2.77
CA VAL A 604 -23.55 31.77 -1.84
C VAL A 604 -22.66 32.22 -0.70
N GLY A 605 -23.08 31.96 0.54
CA GLY A 605 -22.39 32.41 1.76
C GLY A 605 -23.38 32.77 2.86
N ILE A 606 -22.88 32.99 4.09
CA ILE A 606 -23.73 33.34 5.24
C ILE A 606 -24.16 34.80 5.11
N ASN A 607 -25.46 35.06 4.96
CA ASN A 607 -26.00 36.41 4.79
C ASN A 607 -26.07 37.22 6.10
N GLU A 608 -26.42 38.51 6.01
CA GLU A 608 -26.54 39.42 7.17
C GLU A 608 -27.51 38.93 8.26
N ALA A 609 -28.47 38.06 7.92
CA ALA A 609 -29.39 37.46 8.88
C ALA A 609 -28.82 36.22 9.59
N GLY A 610 -27.60 35.79 9.24
CA GLY A 610 -26.92 34.61 9.76
C GLY A 610 -27.38 33.28 9.13
N SER A 611 -28.08 33.33 7.99
CA SER A 611 -28.51 32.14 7.24
C SER A 611 -27.67 31.95 5.99
N LEU A 612 -27.46 30.69 5.57
CA LEU A 612 -26.78 30.38 4.32
C LEU A 612 -27.66 30.74 3.11
N ASP A 613 -27.13 31.54 2.20
CA ASP A 613 -27.67 31.70 0.85
C ASP A 613 -27.09 30.61 -0.07
N GLU A 614 -27.94 30.01 -0.91
CA GLU A 614 -27.58 28.93 -1.85
C GLU A 614 -28.13 29.25 -3.25
N GLN A 615 -27.97 30.49 -3.72
CA GLN A 615 -28.64 30.98 -4.92
C GLN A 615 -27.91 30.57 -6.22
N ILE A 616 -26.64 30.20 -6.13
CA ILE A 616 -25.87 29.67 -7.25
C ILE A 616 -26.13 28.15 -7.35
N PRO A 617 -26.74 27.66 -8.44
CA PRO A 617 -27.05 26.23 -8.57
C PRO A 617 -25.80 25.36 -8.60
N GLY A 618 -25.81 24.25 -7.84
CA GLY A 618 -24.67 23.33 -7.77
C GLY A 618 -23.52 23.83 -6.88
N ALA A 619 -23.74 24.93 -6.15
CA ALA A 619 -22.81 25.40 -5.15
C ALA A 619 -22.94 24.62 -3.84
N GLU A 620 -21.82 24.33 -3.21
CA GLU A 620 -21.73 23.74 -1.88
C GLU A 620 -20.96 24.70 -0.96
N TYR A 621 -21.50 24.95 0.23
CA TYR A 621 -20.81 25.69 1.29
C TYR A 621 -20.47 24.73 2.43
N ILE A 622 -19.19 24.61 2.73
CA ILE A 622 -18.66 23.73 3.77
C ILE A 622 -17.99 24.60 4.82
N GLU A 623 -18.40 24.43 6.07
CA GLU A 623 -17.73 25.05 7.21
C GLU A 623 -17.27 23.97 8.18
N ILE A 624 -16.00 24.02 8.56
CA ILE A 624 -15.37 23.14 9.54
C ILE A 624 -14.91 24.02 10.71
N PRO A 625 -15.77 24.25 11.71
CA PRO A 625 -15.49 25.19 12.80
C PRO A 625 -14.20 24.88 13.57
N GLU A 626 -13.85 23.61 13.71
CA GLU A 626 -12.66 23.14 14.45
C GLU A 626 -11.35 23.53 13.77
N LEU A 627 -11.37 23.64 12.43
CA LEU A 627 -10.24 24.07 11.61
C LEU A 627 -10.32 25.54 11.24
N HIS A 628 -11.36 26.24 11.73
CA HIS A 628 -11.68 27.60 11.34
C HIS A 628 -11.86 27.75 9.82
N ARG A 629 -12.17 26.69 9.07
CA ARG A 629 -12.12 26.69 7.60
C ARG A 629 -13.51 26.79 6.99
N LYS A 630 -13.64 27.61 5.95
CA LYS A 630 -14.85 27.74 5.14
C LYS A 630 -14.49 27.59 3.67
N THR A 631 -15.27 26.81 2.95
CA THR A 631 -15.05 26.50 1.54
C THR A 631 -16.35 26.65 0.78
N ILE A 632 -16.28 27.29 -0.39
CA ILE A 632 -17.35 27.28 -1.38
C ILE A 632 -16.85 26.53 -2.60
N ILE A 633 -17.63 25.56 -3.08
CA ILE A 633 -17.35 24.78 -4.29
C ILE A 633 -18.49 25.00 -5.27
N ILE A 634 -18.18 25.22 -6.54
CA ILE A 634 -19.12 25.20 -7.67
C ILE A 634 -18.80 24.00 -8.54
N HIS A 635 -19.63 22.97 -8.45
CA HIS A 635 -19.44 21.77 -9.26
C HIS A 635 -19.64 22.07 -10.74
N GLY A 636 -18.65 21.70 -11.56
CA GLY A 636 -18.61 21.99 -13.00
C GLY A 636 -18.45 23.48 -13.34
N GLY A 637 -17.92 24.28 -12.41
CA GLY A 637 -17.61 25.70 -12.64
C GLY A 637 -16.63 25.93 -13.79
N ASP A 638 -16.57 27.17 -14.29
CA ASP A 638 -15.70 27.58 -15.38
C ASP A 638 -15.26 29.03 -15.12
N ALA A 639 -13.98 29.34 -15.32
CA ALA A 639 -13.38 30.66 -15.18
C ALA A 639 -14.05 31.71 -16.08
N SER A 640 -14.70 31.30 -17.17
CA SER A 640 -15.48 32.17 -18.04
C SER A 640 -16.85 32.55 -17.47
N ALA A 641 -17.32 31.92 -16.39
CA ALA A 641 -18.61 32.20 -15.77
C ALA A 641 -18.65 33.53 -14.97
N GLY A 642 -17.47 34.13 -14.71
CA GLY A 642 -17.35 35.43 -14.05
C GLY A 642 -17.65 35.39 -12.55
N TYR A 643 -17.19 34.35 -11.85
CA TYR A 643 -17.36 34.22 -10.41
C TYR A 643 -16.56 35.28 -9.66
N ARG A 644 -17.10 35.77 -8.54
CA ARG A 644 -16.43 36.74 -7.68
C ARG A 644 -16.47 36.29 -6.24
N PHE A 645 -15.30 36.07 -5.65
CA PHE A 645 -15.17 35.84 -4.22
C PHE A 645 -15.14 37.17 -3.48
N GLU A 646 -15.91 37.25 -2.41
CA GLU A 646 -15.86 38.33 -1.43
C GLU A 646 -15.54 37.73 -0.07
N LEU A 647 -14.51 38.27 0.58
CA LEU A 647 -14.06 37.84 1.89
C LEU A 647 -14.24 38.99 2.87
N GLU A 648 -14.94 38.72 3.97
CA GLU A 648 -15.20 39.72 5.01
C GLU A 648 -14.45 39.39 6.29
N GLY A 649 -13.64 40.33 6.78
CA GLY A 649 -12.94 40.16 8.04
C GLY A 649 -13.89 40.10 9.24
N THR A 650 -13.70 39.12 10.12
CA THR A 650 -14.49 38.92 11.34
C THR A 650 -13.71 39.20 12.63
N GLY A 651 -12.39 39.42 12.53
CA GLY A 651 -11.49 39.66 13.65
C GLY A 651 -10.10 40.10 13.18
N GLU A 652 -9.19 40.37 14.13
CA GLU A 652 -7.79 40.71 13.81
C GLU A 652 -6.95 39.44 13.61
N GLY A 653 -6.11 39.42 12.57
CA GLY A 653 -5.18 38.34 12.31
C GLY A 653 -4.68 38.31 10.87
N THR A 654 -4.44 37.10 10.37
CA THR A 654 -4.16 36.82 8.97
C THR A 654 -5.01 35.65 8.49
N PHE A 655 -5.30 35.57 7.21
CA PHE A 655 -5.94 34.40 6.59
C PHE A 655 -5.14 33.88 5.41
N ASP A 656 -5.32 32.59 5.15
CA ASP A 656 -4.89 31.94 3.91
C ASP A 656 -6.11 31.73 3.03
N PHE A 657 -5.95 31.93 1.72
CA PHE A 657 -7.00 31.75 0.74
C PHE A 657 -6.49 30.95 -0.44
N THR A 658 -7.20 29.90 -0.80
CA THR A 658 -6.90 29.05 -1.95
C THR A 658 -8.08 29.05 -2.90
N VAL A 659 -7.82 29.17 -4.20
CA VAL A 659 -8.83 29.22 -5.24
C VAL A 659 -8.49 28.24 -6.36
N GLY A 660 -9.47 27.44 -6.77
CA GLY A 660 -9.43 26.67 -8.01
C GLY A 660 -10.23 27.37 -9.11
N SER A 661 -9.62 27.54 -10.29
CA SER A 661 -10.21 28.26 -11.43
C SER A 661 -9.99 27.46 -12.73
N PRO A 662 -10.88 26.48 -13.04
CA PRO A 662 -10.83 25.72 -14.29
C PRO A 662 -11.30 26.53 -15.51
N ASP A 663 -10.61 26.46 -16.64
CA ASP A 663 -11.02 27.02 -17.94
C ASP A 663 -11.20 25.90 -18.97
N LYS A 664 -12.46 25.56 -19.22
CA LYS A 664 -12.83 24.46 -20.14
C LYS A 664 -12.52 24.77 -21.60
N THR A 665 -12.32 26.03 -21.97
CA THR A 665 -11.94 26.33 -23.37
C THR A 665 -10.48 26.09 -23.65
N THR A 666 -9.63 26.17 -22.63
CA THR A 666 -8.19 25.93 -22.75
C THR A 666 -7.76 24.56 -22.23
N ASN A 667 -8.69 23.76 -21.67
CA ASN A 667 -8.37 22.50 -20.97
C ASN A 667 -7.24 22.75 -19.95
N SER A 668 -7.48 23.70 -19.05
CA SER A 668 -6.54 24.00 -17.98
C SER A 668 -7.25 24.41 -16.70
N ALA A 669 -6.58 24.28 -15.56
CA ALA A 669 -7.01 24.85 -14.30
C ALA A 669 -5.85 25.51 -13.57
N ASP A 670 -6.15 26.65 -12.97
CA ASP A 670 -5.22 27.31 -12.05
C ASP A 670 -5.63 27.01 -10.60
N THR A 671 -4.63 26.67 -9.78
CA THR A 671 -4.74 26.73 -8.32
C THR A 671 -3.96 27.94 -7.82
N VAL A 672 -4.64 28.85 -7.14
CA VAL A 672 -4.10 30.14 -6.72
C VAL A 672 -4.10 30.22 -5.21
N ASN A 673 -2.95 30.51 -4.61
CA ASN A 673 -2.79 30.61 -3.16
C ASN A 673 -2.38 32.01 -2.72
N TYR A 674 -2.93 32.43 -1.60
CA TYR A 674 -2.55 33.62 -0.85
C TYR A 674 -2.32 33.21 0.60
N VAL A 675 -1.16 33.59 1.13
CA VAL A 675 -0.68 33.17 2.44
C VAL A 675 -0.53 34.37 3.35
N ALA A 676 -1.04 34.24 4.57
CA ALA A 676 -0.96 35.22 5.64
C ALA A 676 -1.40 36.63 5.22
N VAL A 677 -2.55 36.76 4.55
CA VAL A 677 -3.15 38.05 4.17
C VAL A 677 -3.66 38.75 5.44
N PRO A 678 -3.17 39.95 5.79
CA PRO A 678 -3.61 40.66 6.99
C PRO A 678 -5.11 41.00 6.94
N VAL A 679 -5.79 40.86 8.09
CA VAL A 679 -7.24 41.13 8.18
C VAL A 679 -7.61 41.72 9.54
N ASN A 680 -8.59 42.63 9.52
CA ASN A 680 -9.32 43.10 10.69
C ASN A 680 -10.84 43.07 10.41
N ALA A 681 -11.68 43.34 11.40
CA ALA A 681 -13.15 43.28 11.24
C ALA A 681 -13.75 44.24 10.20
N SER A 682 -13.00 45.25 9.77
CA SER A 682 -13.39 46.22 8.74
C SER A 682 -12.90 45.81 7.34
N THR A 683 -11.94 44.90 7.25
CA THR A 683 -11.32 44.51 5.99
C THR A 683 -12.34 43.83 5.07
N ARG A 684 -12.32 44.22 3.80
CA ARG A 684 -13.07 43.60 2.70
C ARG A 684 -12.09 43.22 1.61
N VAL A 685 -12.15 41.97 1.17
CA VAL A 685 -11.30 41.47 0.09
C VAL A 685 -12.16 40.94 -1.03
N HIS A 686 -11.77 41.23 -2.26
CA HIS A 686 -12.48 40.78 -3.45
C HIS A 686 -11.50 40.11 -4.41
N LEU A 687 -11.97 39.07 -5.11
CA LEU A 687 -11.28 38.42 -6.21
C LEU A 687 -12.29 38.10 -7.33
N GLU A 688 -12.04 38.62 -8.52
CA GLU A 688 -12.78 38.23 -9.73
C GLU A 688 -12.07 37.10 -10.45
N LEU A 689 -12.80 36.03 -10.71
CA LEU A 689 -12.38 34.96 -11.61
C LEU A 689 -12.88 35.27 -13.01
N ALA A 690 -11.91 35.40 -13.90
CA ALA A 690 -12.15 35.58 -15.32
C ALA A 690 -11.07 34.81 -16.08
N ARG A 691 -11.34 34.49 -17.34
CA ARG A 691 -10.33 33.97 -18.25
C ARG A 691 -9.11 34.90 -18.29
N ASN A 692 -7.92 34.35 -18.07
CA ASN A 692 -6.65 35.10 -17.98
C ASN A 692 -6.64 36.19 -16.89
N ALA A 693 -7.39 36.01 -15.79
CA ALA A 693 -7.25 36.88 -14.64
C ALA A 693 -5.81 36.84 -14.13
N ASP A 694 -5.30 37.99 -13.68
CA ASP A 694 -4.01 38.07 -12.99
C ASP A 694 -4.11 37.68 -11.51
N TYR A 695 -5.30 37.24 -11.10
CA TYR A 695 -5.69 36.84 -9.75
C TYR A 695 -5.20 37.84 -8.70
N GLN A 696 -5.40 39.14 -8.93
CA GLN A 696 -5.09 40.13 -7.90
C GLN A 696 -6.22 40.22 -6.88
N LEU A 697 -5.91 39.92 -5.61
CA LEU A 697 -6.80 40.24 -4.51
C LEU A 697 -6.85 41.75 -4.33
N GLN A 698 -8.05 42.30 -4.32
CA GLN A 698 -8.27 43.71 -4.00
C GLN A 698 -8.64 43.79 -2.52
N VAL A 699 -7.77 44.39 -1.71
CA VAL A 699 -7.91 44.50 -0.26
C VAL A 699 -8.26 45.94 0.08
N ASP A 700 -9.43 46.14 0.68
CA ASP A 700 -9.88 47.36 1.36
C ASP A 700 -9.73 47.11 2.86
N SER A 701 -8.73 47.74 3.48
CA SER A 701 -8.30 47.45 4.85
C SER A 701 -9.22 48.09 5.90
N GLU A 702 -9.84 49.23 5.57
CA GLU A 702 -10.72 50.01 6.43
C GLU A 702 -12.22 49.84 6.15
N GLY A 703 -12.57 49.16 5.06
CA GLY A 703 -13.96 48.94 4.64
C GLY A 703 -14.65 50.22 4.16
N ASP A 704 -13.92 51.19 3.62
CA ASP A 704 -14.48 52.47 3.15
C ASP A 704 -14.99 52.43 1.69
N GLY A 705 -14.80 51.30 1.02
CA GLY A 705 -15.15 51.05 -0.37
C GLY A 705 -14.05 51.44 -1.37
N VAL A 706 -12.86 51.79 -0.89
CA VAL A 706 -11.68 52.07 -1.71
C VAL A 706 -10.63 50.98 -1.48
N VAL A 707 -10.08 50.44 -2.57
CA VAL A 707 -9.02 49.43 -2.51
C VAL A 707 -7.69 50.08 -2.10
N ASP A 708 -7.09 49.59 -1.03
CA ASP A 708 -5.78 50.05 -0.53
C ASP A 708 -4.62 49.27 -1.13
N GLU A 709 -4.83 47.97 -1.34
CA GLU A 709 -3.81 47.04 -1.81
C GLU A 709 -4.34 46.15 -2.94
N LEU A 710 -3.57 46.07 -4.02
CA LEU A 710 -3.70 45.01 -5.02
C LEU A 710 -2.63 43.98 -4.71
N ARG A 711 -3.03 42.87 -4.09
CA ARG A 711 -2.12 41.83 -3.66
C ARG A 711 -2.02 40.73 -4.72
N PRO A 712 -0.83 40.46 -5.28
CA PRO A 712 -0.64 39.33 -6.18
C PRO A 712 -0.71 38.00 -5.40
N PRO A 713 -0.96 36.88 -6.10
CA PRO A 713 -0.93 35.56 -5.46
C PRO A 713 0.48 35.19 -5.04
N ASP A 714 0.56 34.48 -3.91
CA ASP A 714 1.82 33.95 -3.38
C ASP A 714 2.31 32.75 -4.21
N SER A 715 1.38 31.96 -4.76
CA SER A 715 1.67 30.98 -5.81
C SER A 715 0.49 30.78 -6.77
N ILE A 716 0.81 30.47 -8.02
CA ILE A 716 -0.15 29.96 -9.01
C ILE A 716 0.44 28.65 -9.54
N ALA A 717 -0.31 27.56 -9.42
CA ALA A 717 -0.03 26.32 -10.11
C ALA A 717 -0.96 26.21 -11.31
N HIS A 718 -0.40 26.28 -12.52
CA HIS A 718 -1.12 26.09 -13.77
C HIS A 718 -1.04 24.62 -14.17
N HIS A 719 -2.18 24.02 -14.47
CA HIS A 719 -2.28 22.64 -14.91
C HIS A 719 -3.00 22.57 -16.25
N ASP A 720 -2.35 21.99 -17.25
CA ASP A 720 -3.03 21.53 -18.46
C ASP A 720 -3.76 20.24 -18.09
N ILE A 721 -5.09 20.29 -18.11
CA ILE A 721 -5.96 19.18 -17.74
C ILE A 721 -7.08 19.12 -18.75
N ASP A 722 -7.32 17.95 -19.34
CA ASP A 722 -8.56 17.83 -20.09
C ASP A 722 -9.74 18.11 -19.15
N LEU A 723 -10.76 18.82 -19.64
CA LEU A 723 -11.98 19.24 -18.94
C LEU A 723 -13.26 18.98 -19.73
N ASN A 724 -13.16 18.54 -20.98
CA ASN A 724 -14.27 18.56 -21.92
C ASN A 724 -14.72 17.14 -22.27
N PRO A 725 -15.92 16.71 -21.81
CA PRO A 725 -16.40 15.38 -22.17
C PRO A 725 -16.72 15.28 -23.67
N PRO A 726 -16.81 14.04 -24.20
CA PRO A 726 -17.34 13.77 -25.52
C PRO A 726 -18.76 14.30 -25.71
N ALA A 727 -19.11 14.60 -26.96
CA ALA A 727 -20.47 15.02 -27.29
C ALA A 727 -21.45 13.85 -27.16
N ALA A 728 -22.66 14.14 -26.69
CA ALA A 728 -23.74 13.16 -26.71
C ALA A 728 -24.04 12.73 -28.15
N VAL A 729 -24.05 11.42 -28.38
CA VAL A 729 -24.49 10.83 -29.64
C VAL A 729 -25.98 11.09 -29.83
N SER A 730 -26.36 11.64 -30.98
CA SER A 730 -27.74 12.06 -31.26
C SER A 730 -28.43 11.29 -32.39
N ASP A 731 -27.70 10.37 -33.04
CA ASP A 731 -28.15 9.60 -34.20
C ASP A 731 -28.11 8.08 -33.98
N LEU A 732 -28.12 7.63 -32.72
CA LEU A 732 -28.18 6.21 -32.39
C LEU A 732 -29.44 5.58 -32.99
N SER A 733 -29.25 4.55 -33.82
CA SER A 733 -30.32 3.98 -34.63
C SER A 733 -30.17 2.48 -34.85
N LEU A 734 -31.28 1.82 -35.20
CA LEU A 734 -31.33 0.39 -35.49
C LEU A 734 -30.90 0.10 -36.94
N VAL A 735 -30.03 -0.89 -37.12
CA VAL A 735 -29.67 -1.46 -38.43
C VAL A 735 -30.46 -2.73 -38.72
N SER A 736 -30.47 -3.68 -37.79
CA SER A 736 -31.17 -4.97 -37.94
C SER A 736 -31.48 -5.62 -36.59
N ALA A 737 -32.48 -6.50 -36.55
CA ALA A 737 -32.82 -7.31 -35.38
C ALA A 737 -33.14 -8.75 -35.80
N SER A 738 -32.61 -9.72 -35.06
CA SER A 738 -32.91 -11.15 -35.15
C SER A 738 -33.77 -11.57 -33.95
N SER A 739 -33.94 -12.87 -33.70
CA SER A 739 -34.59 -13.32 -32.46
C SER A 739 -33.73 -13.16 -31.20
N ASP A 740 -32.41 -13.03 -31.34
CA ASP A 740 -31.43 -13.02 -30.24
C ASP A 740 -30.34 -11.95 -30.37
N THR A 741 -30.32 -11.20 -31.47
CA THR A 741 -29.34 -10.15 -31.74
C THR A 741 -30.00 -8.87 -32.22
N VAL A 742 -29.36 -7.75 -31.94
CA VAL A 742 -29.72 -6.42 -32.46
C VAL A 742 -28.44 -5.72 -32.88
N THR A 743 -28.42 -5.14 -34.08
CA THR A 743 -27.32 -4.30 -34.57
C THR A 743 -27.77 -2.84 -34.56
N ILE A 744 -27.03 -1.99 -33.87
CA ILE A 744 -27.23 -0.53 -33.81
C ILE A 744 -26.09 0.19 -34.52
N SER A 745 -26.33 1.44 -34.93
CA SER A 745 -25.35 2.31 -35.55
C SER A 745 -25.50 3.75 -35.08
N PHE A 746 -24.38 4.47 -35.01
CA PHE A 746 -24.29 5.87 -34.63
C PHE A 746 -23.05 6.53 -35.24
N THR A 747 -22.96 7.85 -35.14
CA THR A 747 -21.74 8.59 -35.51
C THR A 747 -20.84 8.74 -34.29
N ALA A 748 -19.56 8.37 -34.43
CA ALA A 748 -18.54 8.52 -33.40
C ALA A 748 -18.44 9.99 -32.93
N PRO A 749 -18.62 10.28 -31.64
CA PRO A 749 -18.28 11.57 -31.05
C PRO A 749 -16.75 11.72 -30.96
N GLY A 750 -16.32 12.92 -30.57
CA GLY A 750 -14.92 13.20 -30.29
C GLY A 750 -14.52 12.88 -28.86
N ASP A 751 -13.29 13.27 -28.56
CA ASP A 751 -12.69 13.38 -27.25
C ASP A 751 -13.29 14.62 -26.55
N ASP A 752 -12.93 15.79 -27.07
CA ASP A 752 -13.54 17.08 -26.73
C ASP A 752 -14.76 17.36 -27.61
N GLY A 753 -15.94 16.98 -27.12
CA GLY A 753 -17.18 17.16 -27.87
C GLY A 753 -17.19 16.35 -29.18
N ASN A 754 -16.93 17.02 -30.32
CA ASN A 754 -16.89 16.39 -31.65
C ASN A 754 -15.51 16.45 -32.31
N ALA A 755 -14.45 16.75 -31.54
CA ALA A 755 -13.07 16.80 -32.02
C ALA A 755 -12.25 15.66 -31.40
N GLY A 756 -11.29 15.11 -32.14
CA GLY A 756 -10.51 13.95 -31.67
C GLY A 756 -11.27 12.63 -31.83
N SER A 757 -11.03 11.69 -30.93
CA SER A 757 -11.72 10.41 -30.86
C SER A 757 -12.03 10.15 -29.40
N ALA A 758 -13.26 9.79 -29.07
CA ALA A 758 -13.55 9.26 -27.74
C ALA A 758 -12.63 8.05 -27.46
N GLN A 759 -12.33 7.79 -26.20
CA GLN A 759 -11.54 6.63 -25.79
C GLN A 759 -12.43 5.38 -25.68
N TYR A 760 -13.66 5.51 -25.17
CA TYR A 760 -14.60 4.39 -24.99
C TYR A 760 -16.06 4.73 -25.30
N TYR A 761 -16.87 3.68 -25.46
CA TYR A 761 -18.33 3.77 -25.41
C TYR A 761 -18.86 2.91 -24.25
N ASP A 762 -19.74 3.44 -23.40
CA ASP A 762 -20.59 2.63 -22.51
C ASP A 762 -21.93 2.46 -23.23
N VAL A 763 -22.12 1.33 -23.92
CA VAL A 763 -23.37 0.99 -24.63
C VAL A 763 -24.19 0.07 -23.74
N ARG A 764 -25.45 0.43 -23.48
CA ARG A 764 -26.35 -0.35 -22.62
C ARG A 764 -27.69 -0.65 -23.27
N TYR A 765 -28.34 -1.70 -22.77
CA TYR A 765 -29.68 -2.09 -23.16
C TYR A 765 -30.57 -2.46 -21.97
N SER A 766 -31.90 -2.35 -22.14
CA SER A 766 -32.88 -2.68 -21.10
C SER A 766 -34.21 -3.10 -21.71
N GLU A 767 -35.02 -3.88 -20.99
CA GLU A 767 -36.41 -4.19 -21.34
C GLU A 767 -37.38 -3.02 -21.01
N THR A 768 -36.87 -1.93 -20.40
CA THR A 768 -37.60 -0.69 -20.09
C THR A 768 -36.88 0.53 -20.65
N PRO A 769 -37.57 1.67 -20.91
CA PRO A 769 -36.93 2.86 -21.45
C PRO A 769 -35.74 3.34 -20.59
N ILE A 770 -34.60 3.58 -21.24
CA ILE A 770 -33.40 4.10 -20.59
C ILE A 770 -33.51 5.63 -20.49
N THR A 771 -33.11 6.16 -19.34
CA THR A 771 -33.04 7.58 -18.97
C THR A 771 -31.77 7.78 -18.15
N GLU A 772 -31.39 9.03 -17.89
CA GLU A 772 -30.20 9.27 -17.04
C GLU A 772 -30.33 8.67 -15.63
N MET A 773 -31.53 8.72 -15.05
CA MET A 773 -31.75 8.24 -13.69
C MET A 773 -31.61 6.73 -13.52
N ASN A 774 -31.94 5.95 -14.56
CA ASN A 774 -31.88 4.48 -14.52
C ASN A 774 -30.74 3.91 -15.39
N TRP A 775 -29.81 4.74 -15.86
CA TRP A 775 -28.64 4.31 -16.65
C TRP A 775 -27.87 3.16 -15.99
N LYS A 776 -27.63 3.26 -14.68
CA LYS A 776 -26.88 2.27 -13.89
C LYS A 776 -27.59 0.91 -13.78
N GLU A 777 -28.91 0.88 -13.99
CA GLU A 777 -29.73 -0.33 -13.92
C GLU A 777 -29.83 -1.06 -15.27
N ALA A 778 -29.44 -0.41 -16.38
CA ALA A 778 -29.40 -1.00 -17.70
C ALA A 778 -28.21 -1.96 -17.87
N GLU A 779 -28.41 -3.03 -18.64
CA GLU A 779 -27.41 -4.08 -18.88
C GLU A 779 -26.34 -3.58 -19.86
N LEU A 780 -25.07 -3.78 -19.52
CA LEU A 780 -23.92 -3.38 -20.33
C LEU A 780 -23.74 -4.30 -21.53
N VAL A 781 -23.39 -3.74 -22.69
CA VAL A 781 -22.91 -4.50 -23.86
C VAL A 781 -21.41 -4.70 -23.72
N GLU A 782 -20.98 -5.93 -23.39
CA GLU A 782 -19.59 -6.26 -23.06
C GLU A 782 -18.61 -6.18 -24.25
N ILE A 783 -19.12 -6.36 -25.49
CA ILE A 783 -18.27 -6.40 -26.69
C ILE A 783 -18.70 -5.27 -27.63
N ILE A 784 -17.84 -4.25 -27.71
CA ILE A 784 -17.99 -3.08 -28.56
C ILE A 784 -16.68 -2.80 -29.31
N PRO A 785 -16.73 -2.19 -30.51
CA PRO A 785 -15.53 -1.79 -31.22
C PRO A 785 -14.87 -0.60 -30.52
N LEU A 786 -13.55 -0.46 -30.70
CA LEU A 786 -12.81 0.74 -30.29
C LEU A 786 -13.34 1.96 -31.06
N PRO A 787 -13.55 3.10 -30.39
CA PRO A 787 -14.01 4.31 -31.05
C PRO A 787 -13.13 4.73 -32.23
N GLN A 788 -13.79 5.05 -33.33
CA GLN A 788 -13.17 5.68 -34.48
C GLN A 788 -13.09 7.20 -34.29
N PRO A 789 -12.27 7.89 -35.11
CA PRO A 789 -12.23 9.35 -35.09
C PRO A 789 -13.61 9.98 -35.30
N ALA A 790 -13.85 11.11 -34.63
CA ALA A 790 -15.12 11.82 -34.65
C ALA A 790 -15.68 11.98 -36.06
N GLY A 791 -16.97 11.71 -36.22
CA GLY A 791 -17.67 11.74 -37.51
C GLY A 791 -17.63 10.42 -38.29
N SER A 792 -16.91 9.41 -37.82
CA SER A 792 -16.92 8.07 -38.42
C SER A 792 -18.20 7.30 -38.06
N PRO A 793 -18.72 6.44 -38.96
CA PRO A 793 -19.86 5.59 -38.63
C PRO A 793 -19.43 4.40 -37.78
N GLU A 794 -20.16 4.17 -36.69
CA GLU A 794 -19.99 3.05 -35.78
C GLU A 794 -21.12 2.04 -35.92
N THR A 795 -20.82 0.77 -35.65
CA THR A 795 -21.82 -0.31 -35.59
C THR A 795 -21.52 -1.28 -34.46
N VAL A 796 -22.54 -1.58 -33.66
CA VAL A 796 -22.46 -2.51 -32.52
C VAL A 796 -23.51 -3.60 -32.68
N THR A 797 -23.12 -4.86 -32.49
CA THR A 797 -24.04 -6.01 -32.49
C THR A 797 -24.18 -6.58 -31.09
N ILE A 798 -25.35 -6.40 -30.50
CA ILE A 798 -25.75 -6.95 -29.21
C ILE A 798 -26.30 -8.36 -29.45
N THR A 799 -25.91 -9.32 -28.61
CA THR A 799 -26.30 -10.74 -28.74
C THR A 799 -26.88 -11.27 -27.42
N GLY A 800 -27.48 -12.46 -27.42
CA GLY A 800 -28.02 -13.09 -26.21
C GLY A 800 -29.41 -12.61 -25.79
N LEU A 801 -30.12 -11.88 -26.65
CA LEU A 801 -31.42 -11.29 -26.35
C LEU A 801 -32.56 -12.33 -26.37
N LYS A 802 -33.62 -12.06 -25.60
CA LYS A 802 -34.83 -12.89 -25.59
C LYS A 802 -35.65 -12.61 -26.85
N ALA A 803 -36.18 -13.64 -27.50
CA ALA A 803 -37.07 -13.49 -28.66
C ALA A 803 -38.39 -12.78 -28.30
N GLY A 804 -38.95 -12.03 -29.25
CA GLY A 804 -40.24 -11.37 -29.10
C GLY A 804 -40.30 -10.32 -27.98
N THR A 805 -39.15 -9.80 -27.55
CA THR A 805 -39.00 -8.92 -26.39
C THR A 805 -38.60 -7.52 -26.86
N MET A 806 -39.20 -6.49 -26.26
CA MET A 806 -38.85 -5.09 -26.52
C MET A 806 -37.58 -4.73 -25.76
N TYR A 807 -36.61 -4.14 -26.47
CA TYR A 807 -35.38 -3.61 -25.90
C TYR A 807 -35.18 -2.15 -26.27
N TYR A 808 -34.58 -1.40 -25.34
CA TYR A 808 -34.16 -0.01 -25.47
C TYR A 808 -32.64 0.03 -25.37
N PHE A 809 -31.98 0.83 -26.20
CA PHE A 809 -30.53 0.95 -26.30
C PHE A 809 -30.14 2.41 -26.19
N ALA A 810 -29.09 2.70 -25.43
CA ALA A 810 -28.50 4.03 -25.33
C ALA A 810 -27.00 3.88 -25.06
N LEU A 811 -26.23 4.93 -25.30
CA LEU A 811 -24.81 4.95 -25.05
C LEU A 811 -24.34 6.26 -24.42
N LYS A 812 -23.19 6.20 -23.76
CA LYS A 812 -22.35 7.36 -23.44
C LYS A 812 -20.97 7.13 -24.03
N ALA A 813 -20.33 8.20 -24.49
CA ALA A 813 -18.92 8.16 -24.88
C ALA A 813 -18.05 8.68 -23.74
N GLU A 814 -16.85 8.15 -23.62
CA GLU A 814 -15.86 8.54 -22.60
C GLU A 814 -14.55 8.95 -23.26
N ASP A 815 -13.91 10.01 -22.76
CA ASP A 815 -12.59 10.47 -23.19
C ASP A 815 -11.45 9.72 -22.46
N GLU A 816 -10.21 10.10 -22.72
CA GLU A 816 -8.98 9.50 -22.17
C GLU A 816 -8.81 9.70 -20.66
N VAL A 817 -9.53 10.67 -20.09
CA VAL A 817 -9.60 10.91 -18.64
C VAL A 817 -10.96 10.50 -18.04
N LEU A 818 -11.71 9.67 -18.78
CA LEU A 818 -12.97 9.03 -18.41
C LEU A 818 -14.12 10.00 -18.07
N ARG A 819 -14.13 11.22 -18.60
CA ARG A 819 -15.37 12.01 -18.55
C ARG A 819 -16.35 11.49 -19.56
N ARG A 820 -17.60 11.46 -19.11
CA ARG A 820 -18.71 10.90 -19.87
C ARG A 820 -19.49 11.97 -20.59
N SER A 821 -19.86 11.69 -21.82
CA SER A 821 -20.91 12.43 -22.50
C SER A 821 -22.23 12.35 -21.73
N GLU A 822 -23.11 13.31 -21.99
CA GLU A 822 -24.54 13.13 -21.71
C GLU A 822 -25.09 11.90 -22.44
N LEU A 823 -26.19 11.33 -21.93
CA LEU A 823 -26.86 10.18 -22.53
C LEU A 823 -27.24 10.43 -24.00
N SER A 824 -26.98 9.43 -24.86
CA SER A 824 -27.43 9.48 -26.25
C SER A 824 -28.96 9.54 -26.38
N ASN A 825 -29.45 9.76 -27.60
CA ASN A 825 -30.84 9.39 -27.90
C ASN A 825 -31.07 7.88 -27.68
N VAL A 826 -32.31 7.49 -27.37
CA VAL A 826 -32.67 6.09 -27.11
C VAL A 826 -33.19 5.45 -28.38
N ALA A 827 -32.59 4.33 -28.79
CA ALA A 827 -33.09 3.47 -29.85
C ALA A 827 -33.94 2.33 -29.24
N GLU A 828 -35.02 1.91 -29.89
CA GLU A 828 -35.88 0.83 -29.40
C GLU A 828 -36.27 -0.15 -30.51
N VAL A 829 -36.35 -1.45 -30.18
CA VAL A 829 -36.77 -2.49 -31.12
C VAL A 829 -37.31 -3.75 -30.41
N ALA A 830 -38.26 -4.45 -31.04
CA ALA A 830 -38.65 -5.80 -30.66
C ALA A 830 -37.76 -6.83 -31.36
N THR A 831 -37.14 -7.75 -30.62
CA THR A 831 -36.53 -8.94 -31.24
C THR A 831 -37.60 -9.78 -31.94
N THR A 832 -37.19 -10.50 -32.97
CA THR A 832 -38.13 -11.26 -33.79
C THR A 832 -38.55 -12.57 -33.10
N ILE A 833 -39.74 -13.08 -33.43
CA ILE A 833 -40.20 -14.39 -32.95
C ILE A 833 -41.11 -15.05 -33.99
N PRO A 834 -40.93 -16.35 -34.32
CA PRO A 834 -41.82 -17.05 -35.23
C PRO A 834 -43.15 -17.43 -34.53
N SER A 835 -44.24 -17.50 -35.29
CA SER A 835 -45.54 -17.94 -34.75
C SER A 835 -46.35 -18.67 -35.81
N LEU A 836 -46.66 -19.95 -35.60
CA LEU A 836 -47.42 -20.74 -36.58
C LEU A 836 -48.92 -20.75 -36.27
N ASN A 837 -49.71 -20.35 -37.27
CA ASN A 837 -51.18 -20.41 -37.22
C ASN A 837 -51.72 -21.32 -38.33
N TRP A 838 -52.79 -22.05 -38.03
CA TRP A 838 -53.36 -23.10 -38.85
C TRP A 838 -54.77 -22.78 -39.28
N THR A 839 -55.05 -22.87 -40.58
CA THR A 839 -56.41 -22.73 -41.11
C THR A 839 -56.79 -23.91 -42.00
N LYS A 840 -57.91 -24.58 -41.70
CA LYS A 840 -58.46 -25.64 -42.57
C LYS A 840 -58.89 -25.02 -43.91
N LYS A 841 -58.38 -25.54 -45.03
CA LYS A 841 -58.71 -25.08 -46.38
C LYS A 841 -59.81 -25.91 -47.01
N ARG A 842 -59.56 -27.21 -47.19
CA ARG A 842 -60.53 -28.13 -47.83
C ARG A 842 -60.44 -29.54 -47.27
N VAL A 843 -61.53 -30.28 -47.41
CA VAL A 843 -61.69 -31.66 -46.96
C VAL A 843 -62.20 -32.48 -48.15
N TYR A 844 -61.50 -33.55 -48.51
CA TYR A 844 -61.82 -34.31 -49.73
C TYR A 844 -61.27 -35.74 -49.68
N TRP A 845 -61.85 -36.60 -50.53
CA TRP A 845 -61.27 -37.90 -50.86
C TRP A 845 -60.43 -37.71 -52.12
N ALA A 846 -59.11 -37.92 -52.05
CA ALA A 846 -58.22 -37.62 -53.17
C ALA A 846 -58.37 -38.60 -54.35
N SER A 847 -58.92 -39.79 -54.09
CA SER A 847 -59.22 -40.79 -55.11
C SER A 847 -60.34 -41.72 -54.64
N TRP A 848 -60.87 -42.53 -55.55
CA TRP A 848 -61.80 -43.61 -55.20
C TRP A 848 -61.16 -44.63 -54.24
N ASP A 849 -59.86 -44.91 -54.39
CA ASP A 849 -59.12 -45.79 -53.50
C ASP A 849 -59.02 -45.21 -52.07
N ASP A 850 -58.73 -43.92 -51.94
CA ASP A 850 -58.72 -43.23 -50.65
C ASP A 850 -60.12 -43.22 -50.00
N TYR A 851 -61.19 -43.05 -50.78
CA TYR A 851 -62.57 -43.18 -50.27
C TYR A 851 -62.86 -44.61 -49.79
N TYR A 852 -62.51 -45.61 -50.59
CA TYR A 852 -62.73 -47.03 -50.30
C TYR A 852 -61.93 -47.48 -49.06
N ASN A 853 -60.67 -47.08 -48.97
CA ASN A 853 -59.78 -47.36 -47.84
C ASN A 853 -59.97 -46.38 -46.66
N ARG A 854 -60.97 -45.49 -46.74
CA ARG A 854 -61.34 -44.56 -45.67
C ARG A 854 -60.21 -43.61 -45.24
N ARG A 855 -59.34 -43.20 -46.17
CA ARG A 855 -58.28 -42.19 -45.99
C ARG A 855 -58.70 -40.79 -46.46
N LEU A 856 -59.22 -39.98 -45.55
CA LEU A 856 -59.70 -38.62 -45.82
C LEU A 856 -58.54 -37.63 -45.84
N SER A 857 -58.41 -36.84 -46.91
CA SER A 857 -57.43 -35.75 -47.00
C SER A 857 -58.01 -34.44 -46.48
N ILE A 858 -57.25 -33.75 -45.63
CA ILE A 858 -57.53 -32.39 -45.20
C ILE A 858 -56.31 -31.52 -45.51
N ASP A 859 -56.54 -30.47 -46.30
CA ASP A 859 -55.53 -29.46 -46.55
C ASP A 859 -55.66 -28.37 -45.48
N TYR A 860 -54.55 -28.10 -44.80
CA TYR A 860 -54.36 -27.00 -43.88
C TYR A 860 -53.41 -25.97 -44.50
N SER A 861 -53.63 -24.69 -44.22
CA SER A 861 -52.64 -23.66 -44.46
C SER A 861 -51.98 -23.33 -43.14
N MET A 862 -50.67 -23.61 -43.08
CA MET A 862 -49.79 -23.17 -42.01
C MET A 862 -49.24 -21.81 -42.43
N LYS A 863 -49.54 -20.78 -41.65
CA LYS A 863 -49.08 -19.41 -41.87
C LYS A 863 -48.15 -18.99 -40.73
N ASN A 864 -47.00 -18.40 -41.06
CA ASN A 864 -46.22 -17.69 -40.06
C ASN A 864 -46.85 -16.31 -39.80
N THR A 865 -47.42 -16.12 -38.62
CA THR A 865 -47.98 -14.86 -38.12
C THR A 865 -47.03 -14.11 -37.18
N GLY A 866 -45.83 -14.65 -36.94
CA GLY A 866 -44.80 -14.02 -36.13
C GLY A 866 -44.03 -12.94 -36.89
N THR A 867 -43.12 -12.28 -36.18
CA THR A 867 -42.21 -11.26 -36.71
C THR A 867 -40.89 -11.85 -37.23
N GLY A 868 -40.52 -13.06 -36.80
CA GLY A 868 -39.32 -13.78 -37.23
C GLY A 868 -39.59 -14.88 -38.25
N GLU A 869 -38.58 -15.27 -39.04
CA GLU A 869 -38.66 -16.42 -39.93
C GLU A 869 -38.86 -17.71 -39.13
N ALA A 870 -39.76 -18.58 -39.60
CA ALA A 870 -39.99 -19.89 -39.02
C ALA A 870 -39.18 -20.93 -39.81
N PHE A 871 -38.07 -21.39 -39.24
CA PHE A 871 -37.20 -22.39 -39.81
C PHE A 871 -37.76 -23.80 -39.60
N GLU A 872 -37.70 -24.61 -40.65
CA GLU A 872 -38.10 -26.02 -40.65
C GLU A 872 -39.45 -26.32 -39.93
N PRO A 873 -40.56 -25.62 -40.25
CA PRO A 873 -41.84 -25.90 -39.58
C PRO A 873 -42.23 -27.38 -39.74
N THR A 874 -42.49 -28.05 -38.63
CA THR A 874 -42.62 -29.52 -38.59
C THR A 874 -43.86 -29.93 -37.82
N VAL A 875 -44.72 -30.72 -38.46
CA VAL A 875 -45.89 -31.33 -37.82
C VAL A 875 -45.45 -32.62 -37.13
N HIS A 876 -45.56 -32.70 -35.82
CA HIS A 876 -45.11 -33.86 -35.05
C HIS A 876 -46.23 -34.86 -34.75
N ALA A 877 -47.42 -34.36 -34.45
CA ALA A 877 -48.55 -35.22 -34.09
C ALA A 877 -49.89 -34.60 -34.48
N SER A 878 -50.90 -35.45 -34.65
CA SER A 878 -52.30 -35.01 -34.77
C SER A 878 -53.21 -35.99 -34.04
N PHE A 879 -53.68 -35.58 -32.87
CA PHE A 879 -54.62 -36.35 -32.06
C PHE A 879 -56.04 -36.15 -32.55
N CYS A 880 -56.84 -37.21 -32.55
CA CYS A 880 -58.18 -37.21 -33.11
C CYS A 880 -59.20 -37.68 -32.06
N THR A 881 -60.39 -37.07 -32.07
CA THR A 881 -61.54 -37.52 -31.27
C THR A 881 -62.75 -37.77 -32.19
N PRO A 882 -63.35 -38.98 -32.19
CA PRO A 882 -63.03 -40.14 -31.34
C PRO A 882 -61.73 -40.85 -31.74
N SER A 883 -61.13 -41.63 -30.82
CA SER A 883 -59.86 -42.35 -31.01
C SER A 883 -59.89 -43.43 -32.10
N SER A 884 -61.08 -43.75 -32.63
CA SER A 884 -61.23 -44.60 -33.81
C SER A 884 -60.82 -43.90 -35.13
N VAL A 885 -60.62 -42.58 -35.09
CA VAL A 885 -59.97 -41.82 -36.17
C VAL A 885 -58.50 -41.65 -35.81
N ASN A 886 -57.61 -41.83 -36.77
CA ASN A 886 -56.18 -41.60 -36.57
C ASN A 886 -55.53 -41.00 -37.81
N VAL A 887 -54.49 -40.20 -37.61
CA VAL A 887 -53.65 -39.71 -38.71
C VAL A 887 -52.94 -40.90 -39.36
N VAL A 888 -52.88 -40.89 -40.70
CA VAL A 888 -52.16 -41.89 -41.51
C VAL A 888 -51.07 -41.26 -42.39
N THR A 889 -50.99 -39.92 -42.43
CA THR A 889 -49.78 -39.24 -42.91
C THR A 889 -48.61 -39.62 -42.02
N PRO A 890 -47.45 -40.05 -42.57
CA PRO A 890 -46.22 -40.23 -41.81
C PRO A 890 -45.82 -38.91 -41.15
N LEU A 891 -45.61 -38.94 -39.83
CA LEU A 891 -45.11 -37.81 -39.04
C LEU A 891 -43.78 -38.20 -38.37
N PRO A 892 -42.82 -37.27 -38.19
CA PRO A 892 -42.95 -35.84 -38.43
C PRO A 892 -42.98 -35.44 -39.92
N LEU A 893 -43.71 -34.37 -40.25
CA LEU A 893 -43.80 -33.78 -41.59
C LEU A 893 -43.26 -32.35 -41.57
N THR A 894 -42.06 -32.15 -42.13
CA THR A 894 -41.38 -30.85 -42.22
C THR A 894 -41.71 -30.15 -43.53
N THR A 895 -41.88 -28.83 -43.48
CA THR A 895 -42.09 -27.95 -44.64
C THR A 895 -40.86 -27.07 -44.91
N GLY A 896 -40.91 -26.25 -45.96
CA GLY A 896 -39.88 -25.22 -46.17
C GLY A 896 -39.99 -24.09 -45.13
N ASN A 897 -38.93 -23.28 -44.99
CA ASN A 897 -38.96 -22.12 -44.12
C ASN A 897 -40.09 -21.16 -44.51
N LEU A 898 -40.71 -20.54 -43.51
CA LEU A 898 -41.78 -19.58 -43.70
C LEU A 898 -41.35 -18.20 -43.20
N MET A 899 -41.10 -17.28 -44.13
CA MET A 899 -40.94 -15.86 -43.82
C MET A 899 -42.17 -15.30 -43.09
N PRO A 900 -42.03 -14.23 -42.30
CA PRO A 900 -43.16 -13.54 -41.69
C PRO A 900 -44.29 -13.24 -42.70
N GLY A 901 -45.51 -13.66 -42.39
CA GLY A 901 -46.69 -13.50 -43.24
C GLY A 901 -46.86 -14.53 -44.35
N ALA A 902 -45.84 -15.35 -44.64
CA ALA A 902 -45.91 -16.42 -45.64
C ALA A 902 -46.76 -17.60 -45.14
N SER A 903 -47.28 -18.39 -46.08
CA SER A 903 -48.04 -19.59 -45.75
C SER A 903 -47.79 -20.72 -46.72
N GLU A 904 -47.79 -21.96 -46.22
CA GLU A 904 -47.69 -23.18 -47.00
C GLU A 904 -48.92 -24.06 -46.79
N THR A 905 -49.28 -24.85 -47.81
CA THR A 905 -50.40 -25.79 -47.73
C THR A 905 -49.88 -27.18 -47.38
N ILE A 906 -50.31 -27.71 -46.25
CA ILE A 906 -49.97 -29.03 -45.72
C ILE A 906 -51.18 -29.94 -45.82
N MET A 907 -50.99 -31.14 -46.37
CA MET A 907 -52.06 -32.14 -46.48
C MET A 907 -51.85 -33.25 -45.45
N LEU A 908 -52.81 -33.39 -44.54
CA LEU A 908 -52.86 -34.51 -43.59
C LEU A 908 -53.97 -35.48 -44.00
N LYS A 909 -53.63 -36.77 -44.07
CA LYS A 909 -54.56 -37.87 -44.29
C LYS A 909 -54.96 -38.50 -42.96
N TYR A 910 -56.24 -38.79 -42.80
CA TYR A 910 -56.81 -39.44 -41.63
C TYR A 910 -57.56 -40.70 -42.05
N TYR A 911 -57.39 -41.79 -41.30
CA TYR A 911 -58.28 -42.93 -41.40
C TYR A 911 -59.59 -42.62 -40.65
N VAL A 912 -60.73 -42.65 -41.36
CA VAL A 912 -62.04 -42.28 -40.83
C VAL A 912 -63.04 -43.43 -41.02
N PRO A 913 -63.35 -44.23 -39.98
CA PRO A 913 -64.27 -45.37 -40.09
C PRO A 913 -65.64 -45.01 -40.70
N SER A 914 -66.33 -46.00 -41.29
CA SER A 914 -67.63 -45.81 -41.99
C SER A 914 -68.75 -45.23 -41.13
N ASN A 915 -68.69 -45.47 -39.81
CA ASN A 915 -69.67 -45.01 -38.84
C ASN A 915 -69.38 -43.61 -38.26
N ILE A 916 -68.30 -42.94 -38.69
CA ILE A 916 -67.92 -41.60 -38.22
C ILE A 916 -68.39 -40.55 -39.23
N SER A 917 -69.24 -39.61 -38.78
CA SER A 917 -69.76 -38.49 -39.58
C SER A 917 -69.08 -37.15 -39.28
N ASN A 918 -68.44 -37.02 -38.12
CA ASN A 918 -67.63 -35.86 -37.72
C ASN A 918 -66.53 -36.32 -36.74
N PHE A 919 -65.44 -35.58 -36.71
CA PHE A 919 -64.34 -35.75 -35.75
C PHE A 919 -63.64 -34.42 -35.53
N THR A 920 -62.87 -34.31 -34.45
CA THR A 920 -62.02 -33.16 -34.14
C THR A 920 -60.57 -33.58 -34.09
N THR A 921 -59.68 -32.64 -34.40
CA THR A 921 -58.23 -32.87 -34.36
C THR A 921 -57.52 -31.76 -33.62
N ILE A 922 -56.48 -32.12 -32.86
CA ILE A 922 -55.48 -31.19 -32.33
C ILE A 922 -54.14 -31.60 -32.92
N SER A 923 -53.57 -30.74 -33.74
CA SER A 923 -52.27 -30.97 -34.38
C SER A 923 -51.20 -30.14 -33.70
N TYR A 924 -50.06 -30.77 -33.41
CA TYR A 924 -48.91 -30.16 -32.77
C TYR A 924 -47.80 -30.00 -33.79
N ALA A 925 -47.25 -28.81 -33.85
CA ALA A 925 -46.12 -28.51 -34.70
C ALA A 925 -45.09 -27.64 -33.98
N SER A 926 -43.85 -27.73 -34.44
CA SER A 926 -42.78 -26.84 -34.02
C SER A 926 -42.15 -26.12 -35.20
N CYS A 927 -41.46 -25.03 -34.93
CA CYS A 927 -40.46 -24.43 -35.82
C CYS A 927 -39.30 -23.90 -34.99
N LYS A 928 -38.19 -23.59 -35.65
CA LYS A 928 -37.07 -22.88 -35.03
C LYS A 928 -37.07 -21.40 -35.40
N ASP A 929 -36.47 -20.57 -34.57
CA ASP A 929 -36.02 -19.22 -34.96
C ASP A 929 -34.63 -19.27 -35.61
N ASP A 930 -34.07 -18.10 -35.96
CA ASP A 930 -32.71 -17.98 -36.50
C ASP A 930 -31.63 -18.41 -35.50
N ALA A 931 -31.88 -18.28 -34.20
CA ALA A 931 -31.05 -18.76 -33.10
C ALA A 931 -31.18 -20.27 -32.82
N GLN A 932 -31.91 -21.01 -33.65
CA GLN A 932 -32.17 -22.46 -33.52
C GLN A 932 -32.98 -22.88 -32.28
N ARG A 933 -33.64 -21.95 -31.60
CA ARG A 933 -34.56 -22.25 -30.49
C ARG A 933 -35.88 -22.76 -31.03
N GLU A 934 -36.40 -23.83 -30.42
CA GLU A 934 -37.62 -24.49 -30.89
C GLU A 934 -38.89 -23.94 -30.21
N TYR A 935 -39.90 -23.61 -31.00
CA TYR A 935 -41.21 -23.09 -30.57
C TYR A 935 -42.31 -24.06 -30.94
N TRP A 936 -43.21 -24.37 -29.99
CA TRP A 936 -44.28 -25.35 -30.16
C TRP A 936 -45.67 -24.71 -30.21
N PHE A 937 -46.53 -25.21 -31.10
CA PHE A 937 -47.88 -24.70 -31.35
C PHE A 937 -48.92 -25.84 -31.35
N PRO A 938 -50.07 -25.70 -30.66
CA PRO A 938 -50.48 -24.57 -29.82
C PRO A 938 -49.78 -24.53 -28.44
N GLY A 939 -48.98 -25.54 -28.13
CA GLY A 939 -48.16 -25.69 -26.93
C GLY A 939 -47.29 -26.93 -27.08
N GLN A 940 -46.51 -27.29 -26.06
CA GLN A 940 -45.68 -28.50 -26.10
C GLN A 940 -46.53 -29.76 -26.33
N LEU A 941 -45.94 -30.74 -27.02
CA LEU A 941 -46.57 -32.03 -27.26
C LEU A 941 -46.84 -32.74 -25.91
N PRO A 942 -48.08 -33.15 -25.59
CA PRO A 942 -48.45 -33.79 -24.32
C PRO A 942 -47.89 -35.19 -24.12
#